data_AF-A0AB34JTQ5-F1
#
_entry.id   AF-A0AB34JTQ5-F1
#
_cell.length_a   1.000
_cell.length_b   1.000
_cell.length_c   1.000
_cell.angle_alpha   90.00
_cell.angle_beta   90.00
_cell.angle_gamma   90.00
#
_symmetry.space_group_name_H-M   'P 1'
#
loop_
_entity.id
_entity.type
_entity.pdbx_description
1 polymer ?
#
loop_
_entity_poly.entity_id
_entity_poly.type
_entity_poly.pdbx_seq_one_letter_code
_entity_poly.pdbx_strand_id
1 'polypeptide(L)'
;MYPARSASPPRLHRQSGFIVGGSSEADPPAMKFALLAVLCALSRAAADPDCSSFDSCSDCTTHSTWFPGSHCRWCTEGAGSCHAEASLINPCTIFSSHKNVVDPEDCASPPTPSPAPLPPAPPLPKWAVAVLKVLLKAKNVTGVDIDTCVSDVGRSYVMFSEFAADFEAKRYEPDAAQALGRGLNALAAAATDCKIKSLQAELAVLAAAARDADFSAAVWVDAAALAKAIAAGDTTAVGTALAGLMGAWRAVTQGCLSGNKACQFLDRLLALLSLGAEDVAPCEAALVPAFQHFTSSATAFQAHQYESAVTLFADGLDDVANAVTADSCGLKGLGQLLGAFSPRLRAAVVKIESSSIVHIIVGSVDVYEPLFSAANDIKNGNLADLGVQIGRLVAMLRASSCTTAACDVLEGLLRALQLGVSDYKACAADVDAIWPSLSSAVAHLEAGEWKAAAQSTGAALSTLAASASACGVQPLGEILEDTAMHLNRTGVAEEIGTVVMVLTEGADLTLDLKQLLADGKAGAWTSFGSDLGTLASWLKNTGCTSFACTMLEGLLDAAAIPFGSLTACVADIRTAETSLAAGAKSFHDRNYATALKYWGSGLHQIANSVGDCHLADELSFVSREAQVLGFGKVAADAGAVAQVLVHGADFYNELYDAFVAIEGHDYRSAGADLGKVMNTLSSWTTSHACTSDFCYVVLGIFQFMGDIQGDIRQCKTDFKLAFTNFSAAFTELHDVTEGKYYGKYSVGDFAFSTRASQIKQGVRDLGYGLLDVSHGVKDCHLEELAEILEELAVKLGIAPDVQFIEDVLKILIDGVEIEQEIGSACLDYSEGNWVGFGYNLAKLVKTLIGDAASVALERPAITAA
;
A
#
# COMPACT_ATOMS: atom_id res chain seq x y z
N MET A 1 -41.69 -1.10 -32.87
CA MET A 1 -43.09 -0.63 -32.83
C MET A 1 -43.09 0.85 -32.44
N TYR A 2 -43.61 1.69 -33.33
CA TYR A 2 -43.90 3.14 -33.20
C TYR A 2 -44.95 3.44 -32.08
N PRO A 3 -45.30 4.69 -31.69
CA PRO A 3 -44.47 5.91 -31.50
C PRO A 3 -44.97 6.96 -30.45
N ALA A 4 -44.11 7.97 -30.18
CA ALA A 4 -44.29 9.44 -30.19
C ALA A 4 -45.50 10.24 -29.60
N ARG A 5 -45.15 11.51 -29.25
CA ARG A 5 -45.91 12.80 -29.18
C ARG A 5 -46.49 13.20 -27.82
N SER A 6 -46.03 14.27 -27.15
CA SER A 6 -46.07 15.74 -27.42
C SER A 6 -47.41 16.42 -27.09
N ALA A 7 -47.39 17.43 -26.19
CA ALA A 7 -48.01 18.77 -26.30
C ALA A 7 -48.50 19.34 -24.95
N SER A 8 -48.10 20.59 -24.68
CA SER A 8 -48.59 21.56 -23.67
C SER A 8 -50.00 22.12 -24.02
N PRO A 9 -50.52 23.21 -23.41
CA PRO A 9 -50.71 23.68 -22.02
C PRO A 9 -52.23 23.94 -21.73
N PRO A 10 -52.66 24.69 -20.68
CA PRO A 10 -52.98 26.11 -20.93
C PRO A 10 -52.80 27.10 -19.74
N ARG A 11 -52.80 28.38 -20.10
CA ARG A 11 -52.89 29.60 -19.28
C ARG A 11 -54.29 29.79 -18.67
N LEU A 12 -54.38 30.55 -17.57
CA LEU A 12 -55.55 31.39 -17.25
C LEU A 12 -55.14 32.74 -16.64
N HIS A 13 -55.86 33.77 -17.10
CA HIS A 13 -55.73 35.22 -16.89
C HIS A 13 -56.54 35.74 -15.68
N ARG A 14 -56.08 36.86 -15.07
CA ARG A 14 -56.83 38.09 -14.68
C ARG A 14 -55.83 39.03 -13.99
N GLN A 15 -55.39 40.21 -14.47
CA GLN A 15 -56.01 41.49 -14.88
C GLN A 15 -56.88 42.21 -13.84
N SER A 16 -56.38 43.37 -13.37
CA SER A 16 -56.99 44.74 -13.26
C SER A 16 -56.24 45.52 -12.16
N GLY A 17 -55.79 46.78 -12.21
CA GLY A 17 -55.82 47.88 -13.18
C GLY A 17 -55.83 49.26 -12.45
N PHE A 18 -54.91 50.17 -12.82
CA PHE A 18 -54.92 51.68 -12.71
C PHE A 18 -54.95 52.36 -11.32
N ILE A 19 -54.26 53.50 -11.05
CA ILE A 19 -54.41 54.87 -11.61
C ILE A 19 -53.11 55.72 -11.46
N VAL A 20 -52.89 56.67 -12.39
CA VAL A 20 -51.87 57.77 -12.37
C VAL A 20 -52.56 59.14 -12.35
N GLY A 21 -51.94 60.14 -11.69
CA GLY A 21 -52.15 61.60 -11.85
C GLY A 21 -52.18 62.33 -10.48
N GLY A 22 -51.62 63.51 -10.21
CA GLY A 22 -50.88 64.54 -10.96
C GLY A 22 -51.02 65.90 -10.23
N SER A 23 -49.91 66.66 -10.12
CA SER A 23 -49.72 68.13 -9.90
C SER A 23 -50.20 68.87 -8.63
N SER A 24 -49.30 69.64 -7.98
CA SER A 24 -49.19 71.13 -8.10
C SER A 24 -48.18 71.76 -7.10
N GLU A 25 -47.68 72.94 -7.47
CA GLU A 25 -46.50 73.70 -7.01
C GLU A 25 -46.61 74.44 -5.65
N ALA A 26 -45.46 74.70 -5.00
CA ALA A 26 -45.05 76.00 -4.43
C ALA A 26 -43.62 75.96 -3.82
N ASP A 27 -42.79 76.96 -4.15
CA ASP A 27 -41.40 77.25 -3.72
C ASP A 27 -41.38 78.51 -2.77
N PRO A 28 -40.25 79.01 -2.21
CA PRO A 28 -39.26 78.46 -1.24
C PRO A 28 -39.00 79.52 -0.08
N PRO A 29 -37.88 79.60 0.73
CA PRO A 29 -36.51 79.87 0.24
C PRO A 29 -35.28 79.37 1.09
N ALA A 30 -34.15 79.30 0.38
CA ALA A 30 -32.79 79.76 0.74
C ALA A 30 -31.98 79.12 1.89
N MET A 31 -31.16 78.10 1.55
CA MET A 31 -29.78 77.97 2.07
C MET A 31 -28.92 77.01 1.22
N LYS A 32 -28.81 77.26 -0.10
CA LYS A 32 -27.96 76.46 -1.01
C LYS A 32 -27.25 77.35 -2.02
N PHE A 33 -26.20 78.05 -1.62
CA PHE A 33 -25.25 78.60 -2.61
C PHE A 33 -23.77 78.66 -2.17
N ALA A 34 -23.43 78.24 -0.94
CA ALA A 34 -22.02 78.19 -0.50
C ALA A 34 -21.37 76.78 -0.62
N LEU A 35 -22.15 75.69 -0.67
CA LEU A 35 -21.59 74.33 -0.62
C LEU A 35 -21.25 73.73 -2.00
N LEU A 36 -21.88 74.20 -3.08
CA LEU A 36 -21.69 73.62 -4.43
C LEU A 36 -20.37 74.05 -5.10
N ALA A 37 -19.80 75.18 -4.70
CA ALA A 37 -18.53 75.67 -5.25
C ALA A 37 -17.30 74.97 -4.63
N VAL A 38 -17.43 74.43 -3.41
CA VAL A 38 -16.34 73.66 -2.77
C VAL A 38 -16.34 72.19 -3.26
N LEU A 39 -17.49 71.61 -3.57
CA LEU A 39 -17.56 70.24 -4.10
C LEU A 39 -17.10 70.10 -5.57
N CYS A 40 -17.23 71.13 -6.41
CA CYS A 40 -16.72 71.07 -7.80
C CYS A 40 -15.21 71.35 -7.94
N ALA A 41 -14.56 71.87 -6.88
CA ALA A 41 -13.11 72.12 -6.89
C ALA A 41 -12.30 70.95 -6.28
N LEU A 42 -12.94 70.01 -5.58
CA LEU A 42 -12.29 68.81 -5.03
C LEU A 42 -12.38 67.58 -5.96
N SER A 43 -13.11 67.64 -7.07
CA SER A 43 -13.30 66.52 -8.00
C SER A 43 -12.33 66.48 -9.19
N ARG A 44 -11.19 67.20 -9.13
CA ARG A 44 -10.15 67.17 -10.18
C ARG A 44 -8.80 66.60 -9.72
N ALA A 45 -8.83 65.75 -8.70
CA ALA A 45 -7.76 64.80 -8.40
C ALA A 45 -8.34 63.56 -7.69
N ALA A 46 -9.40 62.96 -8.24
CA ALA A 46 -9.63 61.54 -7.98
C ALA A 46 -8.74 60.81 -8.99
N ALA A 47 -7.60 60.31 -8.52
CA ALA A 47 -6.90 59.25 -9.23
C ALA A 47 -7.90 58.11 -9.47
N ASP A 48 -7.76 57.38 -10.58
CA ASP A 48 -8.46 56.10 -10.74
C ASP A 48 -8.28 55.29 -9.44
N PRO A 49 -9.33 54.65 -8.91
CA PRO A 49 -9.20 53.84 -7.71
C PRO A 49 -8.12 52.78 -7.98
N ASP A 50 -7.03 52.87 -7.22
CA ASP A 50 -5.88 52.00 -7.43
C ASP A 50 -6.29 50.55 -7.14
N CYS A 51 -6.30 49.73 -8.18
CA CYS A 51 -6.71 48.33 -8.13
C CYS A 51 -5.70 47.45 -7.39
N SER A 52 -4.56 47.99 -6.99
CA SER A 52 -3.41 47.26 -6.46
C SER A 52 -2.93 47.86 -5.15
N SER A 53 -3.84 48.18 -4.22
CA SER A 53 -3.43 48.61 -2.88
C SER A 53 -2.62 47.55 -2.12
N PHE A 54 -2.68 46.29 -2.58
CA PHE A 54 -1.87 45.19 -2.09
C PHE A 54 -1.23 44.39 -3.24
N ASP A 55 -0.01 43.92 -3.00
CA ASP A 55 0.78 43.16 -3.96
C ASP A 55 0.32 41.69 -4.07
N SER A 56 -0.37 41.18 -3.05
CA SER A 56 -0.91 39.82 -3.04
C SER A 56 -2.24 39.70 -2.30
N CYS A 57 -2.97 38.60 -2.58
CA CYS A 57 -4.18 38.23 -1.85
C CYS A 57 -3.89 38.05 -0.35
N SER A 58 -2.76 37.42 0.00
CA SER A 58 -2.36 37.21 1.40
C SER A 58 -2.16 38.54 2.13
N ASP A 59 -1.40 39.47 1.54
CA ASP A 59 -1.16 40.80 2.12
C ASP A 59 -2.46 41.57 2.32
N CYS A 60 -3.39 41.41 1.39
CA CYS A 60 -4.70 42.05 1.42
C CYS A 60 -5.66 41.44 2.47
N THR A 61 -5.63 40.11 2.67
CA THR A 61 -6.45 39.43 3.69
C THR A 61 -5.94 39.63 5.11
N THR A 62 -4.63 39.78 5.27
CA THR A 62 -3.98 39.92 6.59
C THR A 62 -3.81 41.38 7.02
N HIS A 63 -4.09 42.35 6.14
CA HIS A 63 -4.05 43.76 6.48
C HIS A 63 -5.15 44.14 7.48
N SER A 64 -4.82 44.98 8.45
CA SER A 64 -5.78 45.51 9.41
C SER A 64 -6.70 46.53 8.74
N THR A 65 -8.01 46.30 8.83
CA THR A 65 -9.03 47.19 8.25
C THR A 65 -9.79 47.91 9.35
N TRP A 66 -10.38 49.05 9.02
CA TRP A 66 -11.20 49.82 9.96
C TRP A 66 -12.65 49.32 10.05
N PHE A 67 -13.05 48.35 9.22
CA PHE A 67 -14.39 47.76 9.20
C PHE A 67 -14.32 46.21 9.26
N PRO A 68 -14.77 45.57 10.35
CA PRO A 68 -14.72 44.11 10.49
C PRO A 68 -15.39 43.39 9.31
N GLY A 69 -14.71 42.39 8.73
CA GLY A 69 -15.20 41.65 7.56
C GLY A 69 -15.03 42.36 6.21
N SER A 70 -14.28 43.46 6.16
CA SER A 70 -13.94 44.17 4.90
C SER A 70 -12.64 43.72 4.22
N HIS A 71 -12.04 42.64 4.73
CA HIS A 71 -10.81 42.04 4.20
C HIS A 71 -11.01 41.57 2.77
N CYS A 72 -10.04 41.93 1.91
CA CYS A 72 -9.92 41.59 0.49
C CYS A 72 -11.18 41.21 -0.30
N ARG A 73 -12.16 42.13 -0.33
CA ARG A 73 -13.45 41.90 -0.99
C ARG A 73 -13.35 41.69 -2.50
N TRP A 74 -12.28 42.13 -3.14
CA TRP A 74 -12.13 42.04 -4.59
C TRP A 74 -10.79 41.36 -4.94
N CYS A 75 -10.84 40.03 -5.14
CA CYS A 75 -9.72 39.21 -5.62
C CYS A 75 -10.09 38.54 -6.95
N THR A 76 -9.20 38.57 -7.95
CA THR A 76 -9.44 37.88 -9.23
C THR A 76 -8.78 36.49 -9.26
N GLU A 77 -9.35 35.56 -10.02
CA GLU A 77 -8.76 34.23 -10.22
C GLU A 77 -7.61 34.31 -11.24
N GLY A 78 -6.36 34.30 -10.78
CA GLY A 78 -5.17 34.23 -11.64
C GLY A 78 -3.95 34.96 -11.08
N ALA A 79 -2.76 34.55 -11.51
CA ALA A 79 -1.49 35.15 -11.10
C ALA A 79 -1.32 36.55 -11.72
N GLY A 80 -1.75 37.59 -10.99
CA GLY A 80 -1.33 38.97 -11.24
C GLY A 80 -2.39 40.07 -11.26
N SER A 81 -3.55 39.96 -10.59
CA SER A 81 -4.61 40.95 -10.81
C SER A 81 -5.50 41.28 -9.60
N CYS A 82 -5.47 42.56 -9.24
CA CYS A 82 -6.37 43.32 -8.36
C CYS A 82 -6.62 42.76 -6.95
N HIS A 83 -6.11 43.47 -5.93
CA HIS A 83 -6.32 43.19 -4.51
C HIS A 83 -6.63 44.51 -3.80
N ALA A 84 -7.88 44.69 -3.38
CA ALA A 84 -8.35 45.93 -2.78
C ALA A 84 -9.24 45.70 -1.55
N GLU A 85 -9.01 46.51 -0.52
CA GLU A 85 -9.88 46.64 0.65
C GLU A 85 -11.27 47.15 0.24
N ALA A 86 -12.31 46.89 1.06
CA ALA A 86 -13.69 47.15 0.67
C ALA A 86 -13.98 48.63 0.35
N SER A 87 -14.14 48.91 -0.94
CA SER A 87 -14.87 50.08 -1.45
C SER A 87 -16.32 49.68 -1.75
N LEU A 88 -17.28 50.62 -1.58
CA LEU A 88 -18.67 50.47 -2.04
C LEU A 88 -18.79 50.29 -3.56
N ILE A 89 -17.72 50.58 -4.29
CA ILE A 89 -17.61 50.46 -5.74
C ILE A 89 -16.51 49.44 -6.01
N ASN A 90 -16.82 48.38 -6.76
CA ASN A 90 -15.84 47.38 -7.20
C ASN A 90 -14.76 48.09 -8.05
N PRO A 91 -13.51 48.22 -7.59
CA PRO A 91 -12.45 48.83 -8.39
C PRO A 91 -11.97 47.88 -9.50
N CYS A 92 -12.12 46.56 -9.33
CA CYS A 92 -11.65 45.50 -10.23
C CYS A 92 -12.58 45.24 -11.44
N THR A 93 -13.34 46.22 -11.91
CA THR A 93 -14.37 46.08 -12.98
C THR A 93 -13.84 45.61 -14.35
N ILE A 94 -12.54 45.67 -14.55
CA ILE A 94 -11.84 45.21 -15.75
C ILE A 94 -11.66 43.68 -15.82
N PHE A 95 -11.89 42.95 -14.72
CA PHE A 95 -11.73 41.49 -14.66
C PHE A 95 -13.08 40.78 -14.57
N SER A 96 -13.26 39.73 -15.39
CA SER A 96 -14.53 39.04 -15.58
C SER A 96 -14.96 38.11 -14.44
N SER A 97 -14.04 37.75 -13.54
CA SER A 97 -14.28 36.93 -12.36
C SER A 97 -13.61 37.55 -11.13
N HIS A 98 -14.40 37.81 -10.09
CA HIS A 98 -13.91 38.27 -8.79
C HIS A 98 -14.61 37.49 -7.67
N LYS A 99 -13.85 37.12 -6.65
CA LYS A 99 -14.26 36.43 -5.42
C LYS A 99 -14.03 37.37 -4.24
N ASN A 100 -14.95 37.36 -3.28
CA ASN A 100 -14.67 37.91 -1.95
C ASN A 100 -13.77 36.90 -1.23
N VAL A 101 -12.54 37.28 -0.89
CA VAL A 101 -11.62 36.44 -0.13
C VAL A 101 -11.43 37.09 1.23
N VAL A 102 -12.04 36.52 2.25
CA VAL A 102 -11.97 37.02 3.63
C VAL A 102 -10.94 36.27 4.47
N ASP A 103 -10.72 34.99 4.17
CA ASP A 103 -9.72 34.17 4.85
C ASP A 103 -8.41 34.09 4.04
N PRO A 104 -7.23 34.23 4.67
CA PRO A 104 -5.95 34.05 3.99
C PRO A 104 -5.79 32.65 3.37
N GLU A 105 -6.46 31.65 3.94
CA GLU A 105 -6.47 30.26 3.44
C GLU A 105 -7.25 30.11 2.12
N ASP A 106 -8.14 31.06 1.82
CA ASP A 106 -8.94 31.11 0.60
C ASP A 106 -8.20 31.76 -0.59
N CYS A 107 -6.99 32.29 -0.33
CA CYS A 107 -6.11 32.81 -1.37
C CYS A 107 -5.48 31.65 -2.15
N ALA A 108 -5.53 31.73 -3.49
CA ALA A 108 -4.77 30.82 -4.33
C ALA A 108 -3.28 30.92 -3.95
N SER A 109 -2.67 29.79 -3.59
CA SER A 109 -1.26 29.76 -3.19
C SER A 109 -0.40 30.42 -4.27
N PRO A 110 0.60 31.26 -3.91
CA PRO A 110 1.55 31.75 -4.90
C PRO A 110 2.12 30.54 -5.66
N PRO A 111 2.40 30.66 -6.97
CA PRO A 111 2.98 29.55 -7.71
C PRO A 111 4.23 29.11 -6.98
N THR A 112 4.18 27.90 -6.42
CA THR A 112 5.26 27.29 -5.68
C THR A 112 6.51 27.43 -6.56
N PRO A 113 7.67 27.89 -6.02
CA PRO A 113 8.92 27.77 -6.76
C PRO A 113 8.97 26.35 -7.31
N SER A 114 9.25 26.20 -8.61
CA SER A 114 9.27 24.89 -9.26
C SER A 114 9.96 23.92 -8.30
N PRO A 115 9.25 22.88 -7.81
CA PRO A 115 9.77 22.04 -6.75
C PRO A 115 11.15 21.57 -7.21
N ALA A 116 12.15 21.65 -6.33
CA ALA A 116 13.40 20.92 -6.56
C ALA A 116 12.99 19.51 -7.00
N PRO A 117 13.51 18.97 -8.12
CA PRO A 117 13.08 17.69 -8.66
C PRO A 117 12.98 16.69 -7.51
N LEU A 118 11.91 15.90 -7.46
CA LEU A 118 11.85 14.77 -6.52
C LEU A 118 13.20 14.05 -6.61
N PRO A 119 13.81 13.68 -5.47
CA PRO A 119 14.93 12.76 -5.51
C PRO A 119 14.53 11.62 -6.45
N PRO A 120 15.33 11.31 -7.47
CA PRO A 120 14.98 10.22 -8.37
C PRO A 120 14.72 8.99 -7.51
N ALA A 121 13.64 8.26 -7.82
CA ALA A 121 13.28 7.04 -7.11
C ALA A 121 14.56 6.21 -6.91
N PRO A 122 14.81 5.68 -5.69
CA PRO A 122 16.02 4.95 -5.42
C PRO A 122 16.23 3.89 -6.50
N PRO A 123 17.42 3.81 -7.12
CA PRO A 123 17.66 2.76 -8.11
C PRO A 123 17.37 1.42 -7.46
N LEU A 124 16.65 0.54 -8.17
CA LEU A 124 16.33 -0.79 -7.67
C LEU A 124 17.60 -1.44 -7.11
N PRO A 125 17.56 -1.98 -5.88
CA PRO A 125 18.73 -2.61 -5.29
C PRO A 125 19.28 -3.66 -6.25
N LYS A 126 20.59 -3.66 -6.49
CA LYS A 126 21.27 -4.73 -7.26
C LYS A 126 21.36 -6.05 -6.47
N TRP A 127 20.37 -6.29 -5.61
CA TRP A 127 20.31 -7.40 -4.68
C TRP A 127 20.23 -8.73 -5.43
N ALA A 128 19.26 -8.90 -6.32
CA ALA A 128 19.10 -10.12 -7.11
C ALA A 128 20.35 -10.43 -7.97
N VAL A 129 20.94 -9.40 -8.58
CA VAL A 129 22.20 -9.52 -9.34
C VAL A 129 23.32 -10.07 -8.47
N ALA A 130 23.50 -9.52 -7.26
CA ALA A 130 24.54 -9.95 -6.34
C ALA A 130 24.34 -11.40 -5.86
N VAL A 131 23.11 -11.76 -5.50
CA VAL A 131 22.75 -13.12 -5.06
C VAL A 131 22.95 -14.13 -6.19
N LEU A 132 22.44 -13.85 -7.40
CA LEU A 132 22.54 -14.75 -8.56
C LEU A 132 23.99 -14.97 -8.99
N LYS A 133 24.87 -13.97 -8.90
CA LYS A 133 26.31 -14.15 -9.18
C LYS A 133 26.95 -15.21 -8.27
N VAL A 134 26.60 -15.21 -6.99
CA VAL A 134 27.11 -16.19 -6.02
C VAL A 134 26.54 -17.58 -6.30
N LEU A 135 25.24 -17.67 -6.60
CA LEU A 135 24.59 -18.93 -6.96
C LEU A 135 25.20 -19.56 -8.22
N LEU A 136 25.39 -18.79 -9.29
CA LEU A 136 25.99 -19.30 -10.53
C LEU A 136 27.42 -19.77 -10.32
N LYS A 137 28.20 -19.05 -9.51
CA LYS A 137 29.53 -19.48 -9.11
C LYS A 137 29.48 -20.79 -8.34
N ALA A 138 28.57 -20.94 -7.37
CA ALA A 138 28.39 -22.17 -6.61
C ALA A 138 27.99 -23.37 -7.50
N LYS A 139 27.27 -23.10 -8.60
CA LYS A 139 26.82 -24.09 -9.58
C LYS A 139 27.80 -24.29 -10.75
N ASN A 140 28.96 -23.63 -10.75
CA ASN A 140 29.92 -23.62 -11.86
C ASN A 140 29.34 -23.21 -13.22
N VAL A 141 28.30 -22.36 -13.24
CA VAL A 141 27.73 -21.81 -14.47
C VAL A 141 28.57 -20.60 -14.90
N THR A 142 29.08 -20.64 -16.13
CA THR A 142 29.94 -19.59 -16.70
C THR A 142 29.36 -19.04 -18.01
N GLY A 143 29.81 -17.85 -18.42
CA GLY A 143 29.42 -17.27 -19.72
C GLY A 143 28.08 -16.53 -19.73
N VAL A 144 27.45 -16.32 -18.56
CA VAL A 144 26.23 -15.51 -18.42
C VAL A 144 26.58 -14.17 -17.81
N ASP A 145 26.21 -13.08 -18.48
CA ASP A 145 26.40 -11.72 -17.99
C ASP A 145 25.16 -11.24 -17.22
N ILE A 146 25.12 -11.58 -15.93
CA ILE A 146 24.02 -11.31 -15.01
C ILE A 146 23.71 -9.81 -14.88
N ASP A 147 24.70 -8.93 -15.05
CA ASP A 147 24.49 -7.48 -14.94
C ASP A 147 23.61 -6.93 -16.07
N THR A 148 23.46 -7.67 -17.18
CA THR A 148 22.73 -7.21 -18.37
C THR A 148 21.37 -7.89 -18.57
N CYS A 149 21.15 -9.04 -17.94
CA CYS A 149 19.97 -9.87 -18.18
C CYS A 149 19.04 -10.02 -16.97
N VAL A 150 19.46 -9.61 -15.76
CA VAL A 150 18.59 -9.68 -14.58
C VAL A 150 17.70 -8.44 -14.51
N SER A 151 16.41 -8.69 -14.28
CA SER A 151 15.38 -7.66 -14.07
C SER A 151 14.52 -8.05 -12.88
N ASP A 152 14.83 -7.50 -11.69
CA ASP A 152 14.12 -7.83 -10.44
C ASP A 152 12.84 -7.01 -10.26
N VAL A 153 11.90 -7.19 -11.17
CA VAL A 153 10.64 -6.45 -11.19
C VAL A 153 9.75 -6.84 -10.01
N GLY A 154 9.76 -8.13 -9.63
CA GLY A 154 9.06 -8.64 -8.45
C GLY A 154 9.69 -8.27 -7.10
N ARG A 155 10.80 -7.51 -7.10
CA ARG A 155 11.55 -7.07 -5.90
C ARG A 155 11.80 -8.21 -4.92
N SER A 156 12.46 -9.27 -5.38
CA SER A 156 12.76 -10.48 -4.61
C SER A 156 13.27 -10.20 -3.20
N TYR A 157 14.08 -9.14 -3.02
CA TYR A 157 14.60 -8.74 -1.71
C TYR A 157 13.51 -8.51 -0.64
N VAL A 158 12.36 -7.92 -1.01
CA VAL A 158 11.25 -7.59 -0.08
C VAL A 158 10.69 -8.89 0.52
N MET A 159 10.41 -9.86 -0.34
CA MET A 159 9.90 -11.18 0.07
C MET A 159 10.92 -11.94 0.94
N PHE A 160 12.22 -11.79 0.63
CA PHE A 160 13.27 -12.36 1.47
C PHE A 160 13.39 -11.66 2.82
N SER A 161 13.23 -10.33 2.91
CA SER A 161 13.19 -9.63 4.20
C SER A 161 11.98 -10.02 5.04
N GLU A 162 10.82 -10.22 4.43
CA GLU A 162 9.63 -10.75 5.11
C GLU A 162 9.92 -12.14 5.69
N PHE A 163 10.49 -13.05 4.90
CA PHE A 163 10.93 -14.36 5.36
C PHE A 163 11.87 -14.27 6.56
N ALA A 164 12.88 -13.40 6.50
CA ALA A 164 13.85 -13.25 7.57
C ALA A 164 13.21 -12.76 8.87
N ALA A 165 12.30 -11.78 8.79
CA ALA A 165 11.55 -11.25 9.93
C ALA A 165 10.64 -12.32 10.56
N ASP A 166 9.86 -13.04 9.76
CA ASP A 166 9.00 -14.13 10.28
C ASP A 166 9.81 -15.27 10.87
N PHE A 167 10.95 -15.60 10.27
CA PHE A 167 11.84 -16.61 10.81
C PHE A 167 12.42 -16.20 12.17
N GLU A 168 12.88 -14.96 12.32
CA GLU A 168 13.39 -14.42 13.58
C GLU A 168 12.32 -14.39 14.68
N ALA A 169 11.09 -14.04 14.30
CA ALA A 169 9.92 -14.09 15.18
C ALA A 169 9.40 -15.52 15.45
N LYS A 170 10.01 -16.55 14.85
CA LYS A 170 9.63 -17.97 14.94
C LYS A 170 8.24 -18.28 14.37
N ARG A 171 7.75 -17.44 13.46
CA ARG A 171 6.53 -17.65 12.66
C ARG A 171 6.86 -18.48 11.42
N TYR A 172 7.35 -19.70 11.63
CA TYR A 172 7.90 -20.53 10.56
C TYR A 172 6.84 -20.90 9.51
N GLU A 173 5.67 -21.36 9.96
CA GLU A 173 4.58 -21.82 9.11
C GLU A 173 3.26 -21.18 9.55
N PRO A 174 2.42 -20.68 8.62
CA PRO A 174 2.67 -20.64 7.18
C PRO A 174 3.59 -19.47 6.73
N ASP A 175 3.80 -18.46 7.57
CA ASP A 175 4.25 -17.13 7.15
C ASP A 175 5.66 -17.11 6.53
N ALA A 176 6.70 -17.52 7.28
CA ALA A 176 8.07 -17.54 6.77
C ALA A 176 8.20 -18.47 5.54
N ALA A 177 7.57 -19.63 5.60
CA ALA A 177 7.60 -20.63 4.52
C ALA A 177 7.03 -20.05 3.20
N GLN A 178 5.93 -19.31 3.28
CA GLN A 178 5.30 -18.65 2.14
C GLN A 178 6.13 -17.47 1.61
N ALA A 179 6.65 -16.62 2.50
CA ALA A 179 7.52 -15.50 2.11
C ALA A 179 8.79 -16.00 1.39
N LEU A 180 9.38 -17.11 1.88
CA LEU A 180 10.51 -17.77 1.23
C LEU A 180 10.11 -18.30 -0.15
N GLY A 181 8.96 -18.96 -0.26
CA GLY A 181 8.43 -19.43 -1.54
C GLY A 181 8.28 -18.31 -2.56
N ARG A 182 7.65 -17.20 -2.17
CA ARG A 182 7.49 -16.00 -3.01
C ARG A 182 8.84 -15.39 -3.40
N GLY A 183 9.76 -15.26 -2.45
CA GLY A 183 11.10 -14.70 -2.69
C GLY A 183 11.93 -15.55 -3.67
N LEU A 184 11.87 -16.87 -3.55
CA LEU A 184 12.53 -17.80 -4.47
C LEU A 184 11.94 -17.72 -5.88
N ASN A 185 10.60 -17.64 -5.99
CA ASN A 185 9.92 -17.51 -7.26
C ASN A 185 10.26 -16.17 -7.94
N ALA A 186 10.20 -15.05 -7.19
CA ALA A 186 10.60 -13.73 -7.68
C ALA A 186 12.08 -13.71 -8.13
N LEU A 187 12.99 -14.34 -7.38
CA LEU A 187 14.40 -14.44 -7.76
C LEU A 187 14.61 -15.29 -9.02
N ALA A 188 13.83 -16.37 -9.19
CA ALA A 188 13.86 -17.19 -10.40
C ALA A 188 13.39 -16.40 -11.62
N ALA A 189 12.29 -15.66 -11.47
CA ALA A 189 11.68 -14.86 -12.53
C ALA A 189 12.57 -13.66 -12.91
N ALA A 190 13.28 -13.07 -11.93
CA ALA A 190 14.26 -12.00 -12.18
C ALA A 190 15.39 -12.41 -13.14
N ALA A 191 15.64 -13.71 -13.32
CA ALA A 191 16.68 -14.25 -14.21
C ALA A 191 16.16 -14.84 -15.53
N THR A 192 14.89 -14.59 -15.90
CA THR A 192 14.26 -15.14 -17.10
C THR A 192 15.03 -14.84 -18.38
N ASP A 193 15.50 -13.61 -18.57
CA ASP A 193 16.25 -13.23 -19.77
C ASP A 193 17.70 -13.74 -19.79
N CYS A 194 18.20 -14.25 -18.66
CA CYS A 194 19.55 -14.79 -18.54
C CYS A 194 19.71 -16.19 -19.13
N LYS A 195 18.61 -16.84 -19.55
CA LYS A 195 18.61 -18.19 -20.15
C LYS A 195 19.21 -19.27 -19.23
N ILE A 196 19.19 -19.06 -17.92
CA ILE A 196 19.69 -20.01 -16.90
C ILE A 196 18.60 -20.99 -16.45
N LYS A 197 17.89 -21.60 -17.41
CA LYS A 197 16.65 -22.35 -17.19
C LYS A 197 16.76 -23.46 -16.13
N SER A 198 17.93 -24.10 -16.00
CA SER A 198 18.16 -25.13 -14.98
C SER A 198 18.12 -24.54 -13.56
N LEU A 199 18.78 -23.39 -13.33
CA LEU A 199 18.75 -22.74 -12.03
C LEU A 199 17.34 -22.25 -11.69
N GLN A 200 16.63 -21.69 -12.67
CA GLN A 200 15.26 -21.23 -12.49
C GLN A 200 14.32 -22.37 -12.10
N ALA A 201 14.42 -23.53 -12.79
CA ALA A 201 13.62 -24.70 -12.45
C ALA A 201 13.89 -25.18 -11.02
N GLU A 202 15.14 -25.18 -10.56
CA GLU A 202 15.47 -25.55 -9.19
C GLU A 202 14.92 -24.57 -8.16
N LEU A 203 15.03 -23.26 -8.42
CA LEU A 203 14.47 -22.23 -7.53
C LEU A 203 12.95 -22.34 -7.47
N ALA A 204 12.27 -22.59 -8.60
CA ALA A 204 10.83 -22.76 -8.64
C ALA A 204 10.36 -24.01 -7.87
N VAL A 205 11.07 -25.13 -7.95
CA VAL A 205 10.73 -26.32 -7.16
C VAL A 205 10.99 -26.08 -5.67
N LEU A 206 12.10 -25.44 -5.32
CA LEU A 206 12.36 -25.07 -3.93
C LEU A 206 11.30 -24.08 -3.41
N ALA A 207 10.84 -23.15 -4.25
CA ALA A 207 9.77 -22.20 -3.93
C ALA A 207 8.46 -22.93 -3.60
N ALA A 208 8.07 -23.89 -4.44
CA ALA A 208 6.89 -24.71 -4.21
C ALA A 208 7.02 -25.55 -2.93
N ALA A 209 8.20 -26.14 -2.67
CA ALA A 209 8.45 -26.91 -1.45
C ALA A 209 8.43 -26.04 -0.19
N ALA A 210 8.99 -24.84 -0.25
CA ALA A 210 8.95 -23.86 0.83
C ALA A 210 7.51 -23.49 1.16
N ARG A 211 6.69 -23.17 0.16
CA ARG A 211 5.30 -22.77 0.35
C ARG A 211 4.46 -23.82 1.07
N ASP A 212 4.61 -25.09 0.68
CA ASP A 212 3.85 -26.20 1.29
C ASP A 212 4.44 -26.64 2.63
N ALA A 213 5.46 -25.91 3.11
CA ALA A 213 6.17 -26.13 4.35
C ALA A 213 6.72 -27.56 4.51
N ASP A 214 7.02 -28.24 3.40
CA ASP A 214 7.56 -29.60 3.40
C ASP A 214 9.07 -29.60 3.65
N PHE A 215 9.48 -28.95 4.73
CA PHE A 215 10.87 -28.82 5.14
C PHE A 215 11.17 -29.73 6.32
N SER A 216 12.14 -30.62 6.13
CA SER A 216 12.71 -31.37 7.25
C SER A 216 13.41 -30.41 8.25
N ALA A 217 13.60 -30.86 9.49
CA ALA A 217 14.33 -30.10 10.50
C ALA A 217 15.74 -29.67 10.03
N ALA A 218 16.39 -30.46 9.15
CA ALA A 218 17.68 -30.10 8.57
C ALA A 218 17.56 -28.92 7.60
N VAL A 219 16.52 -28.89 6.76
CA VAL A 219 16.27 -27.79 5.82
C VAL A 219 15.98 -26.48 6.57
N TRP A 220 15.28 -26.56 7.71
CA TRP A 220 15.06 -25.40 8.57
C TRP A 220 16.34 -24.84 9.22
N VAL A 221 17.38 -25.65 9.43
CA VAL A 221 18.70 -25.15 9.88
C VAL A 221 19.36 -24.29 8.81
N ASP A 222 19.31 -24.70 7.54
CA ASP A 222 19.85 -23.92 6.43
C ASP A 222 19.00 -22.67 6.13
N ALA A 223 17.68 -22.78 6.29
CA ALA A 223 16.78 -21.63 6.23
C ALA A 223 17.12 -20.57 7.30
N ALA A 224 17.54 -21.00 8.51
CA ALA A 224 18.00 -20.08 9.56
C ALA A 224 19.27 -19.31 9.15
N ALA A 225 20.20 -19.98 8.47
CA ALA A 225 21.41 -19.34 7.95
C ALA A 225 21.06 -18.29 6.88
N LEU A 226 20.07 -18.59 6.04
CA LEU A 226 19.56 -17.65 5.04
C LEU A 226 18.88 -16.44 5.68
N ALA A 227 17.96 -16.65 6.63
CA ALA A 227 17.29 -15.56 7.36
C ALA A 227 18.30 -14.62 8.03
N LYS A 228 19.30 -15.18 8.72
CA LYS A 228 20.38 -14.40 9.34
C LYS A 228 21.19 -13.59 8.34
N ALA A 229 21.49 -14.14 7.16
CA ALA A 229 22.23 -13.43 6.12
C ALA A 229 21.43 -12.26 5.54
N ILE A 230 20.11 -12.44 5.38
CA ILE A 230 19.19 -11.40 4.89
C ILE A 230 19.09 -10.27 5.91
N ALA A 231 18.85 -10.59 7.19
CA ALA A 231 18.80 -9.59 8.27
C ALA A 231 20.10 -8.78 8.41
N ALA A 232 21.25 -9.39 8.07
CA ALA A 232 22.54 -8.71 8.04
C ALA A 232 22.80 -7.87 6.76
N GLY A 233 21.92 -7.95 5.74
CA GLY A 233 22.10 -7.29 4.44
C GLY A 233 23.29 -7.82 3.62
N ASP A 234 23.85 -8.98 3.96
CA ASP A 234 25.03 -9.54 3.30
C ASP A 234 24.62 -10.40 2.10
N THR A 235 24.54 -9.80 0.92
CA THR A 235 24.16 -10.49 -0.33
C THR A 235 25.08 -11.66 -0.69
N THR A 236 26.34 -11.67 -0.23
CA THR A 236 27.27 -12.78 -0.46
C THR A 236 26.93 -13.96 0.43
N ALA A 237 26.66 -13.70 1.71
CA ALA A 237 26.18 -14.70 2.65
C ALA A 237 24.81 -15.23 2.24
N VAL A 238 23.90 -14.38 1.74
CA VAL A 238 22.60 -14.79 1.20
C VAL A 238 22.77 -15.79 0.05
N GLY A 239 23.56 -15.45 -0.97
CA GLY A 239 23.81 -16.37 -2.09
C GLY A 239 24.46 -17.69 -1.66
N THR A 240 25.33 -17.63 -0.65
CA THR A 240 25.97 -18.84 -0.07
C THR A 240 24.97 -19.70 0.70
N ALA A 241 24.16 -19.09 1.57
CA ALA A 241 23.15 -19.75 2.37
C ALA A 241 22.06 -20.36 1.48
N LEU A 242 21.65 -19.65 0.42
CA LEU A 242 20.69 -20.17 -0.55
C LEU A 242 21.27 -21.35 -1.35
N ALA A 243 22.55 -21.30 -1.77
CA ALA A 243 23.20 -22.47 -2.36
C ALA A 243 23.24 -23.66 -1.38
N GLY A 244 23.48 -23.39 -0.09
CA GLY A 244 23.42 -24.36 1.00
C GLY A 244 22.02 -24.96 1.16
N LEU A 245 20.99 -24.13 1.24
CA LEU A 245 19.58 -24.53 1.33
C LEU A 245 19.17 -25.39 0.15
N MET A 246 19.50 -24.98 -1.09
CA MET A 246 19.29 -25.79 -2.28
C MET A 246 20.03 -27.13 -2.18
N GLY A 247 21.26 -27.14 -1.67
CA GLY A 247 22.06 -28.34 -1.44
C GLY A 247 21.47 -29.28 -0.38
N ALA A 248 20.93 -28.73 0.70
CA ALA A 248 20.31 -29.46 1.80
C ALA A 248 18.95 -30.02 1.39
N TRP A 249 18.11 -29.22 0.74
CA TRP A 249 16.90 -29.71 0.09
C TRP A 249 17.24 -30.78 -0.96
N ARG A 250 18.40 -30.63 -1.64
CA ARG A 250 18.92 -31.69 -2.51
C ARG A 250 19.35 -32.96 -1.77
N ALA A 251 19.72 -32.87 -0.50
CA ALA A 251 20.09 -34.03 0.30
C ALA A 251 18.88 -34.72 0.95
N VAL A 252 17.72 -34.07 1.03
CA VAL A 252 16.48 -34.67 1.53
C VAL A 252 15.99 -35.71 0.52
N THR A 253 16.37 -36.95 0.75
CA THR A 253 15.87 -38.14 0.06
C THR A 253 14.64 -38.63 0.82
N GLN A 254 13.42 -38.24 0.40
CA GLN A 254 12.23 -38.80 1.05
C GLN A 254 12.05 -40.29 0.73
N GLY A 255 12.47 -40.75 -0.46
CA GLY A 255 12.36 -42.15 -0.87
C GLY A 255 13.67 -42.94 -0.89
N CYS A 256 14.83 -42.31 -0.64
CA CYS A 256 16.14 -42.91 -0.96
C CYS A 256 17.12 -42.99 0.23
N LEU A 257 17.01 -44.03 1.05
CA LEU A 257 17.87 -44.19 2.24
C LEU A 257 19.28 -44.72 1.94
N SER A 258 19.52 -45.24 0.72
CA SER A 258 20.73 -46.01 0.36
C SER A 258 21.91 -45.14 -0.11
N GLY A 259 21.68 -43.88 -0.45
CA GLY A 259 22.68 -43.00 -1.08
C GLY A 259 23.06 -43.39 -2.52
N ASN A 260 22.30 -44.30 -3.15
CA ASN A 260 22.54 -44.75 -4.52
C ASN A 260 22.26 -43.62 -5.54
N LYS A 261 23.17 -43.41 -6.50
CA LYS A 261 23.00 -42.37 -7.53
C LYS A 261 21.77 -42.59 -8.43
N ALA A 262 21.39 -43.85 -8.67
CA ALA A 262 20.19 -44.20 -9.43
C ALA A 262 18.91 -43.69 -8.76
N CYS A 263 18.94 -43.67 -7.44
CA CYS A 263 17.85 -43.31 -6.57
C CYS A 263 17.80 -41.78 -6.38
N GLN A 264 18.94 -41.10 -6.32
CA GLN A 264 19.03 -39.63 -6.42
C GLN A 264 18.45 -39.06 -7.73
N PHE A 265 18.57 -39.80 -8.83
CA PHE A 265 17.93 -39.45 -10.11
C PHE A 265 16.40 -39.49 -10.00
N LEU A 266 15.82 -40.57 -9.43
CA LEU A 266 14.38 -40.70 -9.26
C LEU A 266 13.83 -39.65 -8.31
N ASP A 267 14.44 -39.46 -7.14
CA ASP A 267 14.01 -38.43 -6.17
C ASP A 267 13.92 -37.04 -6.81
N ARG A 268 14.88 -36.69 -7.68
CA ARG A 268 14.88 -35.40 -8.38
C ARG A 268 13.85 -35.30 -9.49
N LEU A 269 13.65 -36.37 -10.22
CA LEU A 269 12.58 -36.46 -11.21
C LEU A 269 11.22 -36.27 -10.54
N LEU A 270 11.00 -36.92 -9.41
CA LEU A 270 9.75 -36.85 -8.64
C LEU A 270 9.50 -35.46 -8.07
N ALA A 271 10.52 -34.85 -7.46
CA ALA A 271 10.41 -33.48 -6.92
C ALA A 271 10.02 -32.47 -8.01
N LEU A 272 10.63 -32.57 -9.20
CA LEU A 272 10.32 -31.65 -10.30
C LEU A 272 8.96 -31.91 -10.96
N LEU A 273 8.45 -33.13 -10.86
CA LEU A 273 7.12 -33.50 -11.36
C LEU A 273 6.01 -33.36 -10.30
N SER A 274 6.37 -32.89 -9.09
CA SER A 274 5.48 -32.78 -7.93
C SER A 274 4.78 -34.12 -7.60
N LEU A 275 5.55 -35.21 -7.63
CA LEU A 275 5.07 -36.56 -7.30
C LEU A 275 5.69 -37.02 -5.98
N GLY A 276 4.88 -37.44 -5.02
CA GLY A 276 5.34 -38.04 -3.77
C GLY A 276 5.69 -39.53 -3.93
N ALA A 277 6.71 -40.01 -3.21
CA ALA A 277 7.01 -41.43 -3.05
C ALA A 277 7.62 -41.70 -1.66
N GLU A 278 7.13 -42.74 -0.98
CA GLU A 278 7.56 -43.09 0.39
C GLU A 278 8.87 -43.90 0.42
N ASP A 279 9.13 -44.76 -0.58
CA ASP A 279 10.38 -45.51 -0.73
C ASP A 279 10.58 -45.94 -2.19
N VAL A 280 11.65 -45.45 -2.83
CA VAL A 280 11.99 -45.78 -4.22
C VAL A 280 13.06 -46.85 -4.34
N ALA A 281 13.62 -47.33 -3.22
CA ALA A 281 14.62 -48.41 -3.19
C ALA A 281 14.20 -49.68 -3.97
N PRO A 282 12.93 -50.13 -3.92
CA PRO A 282 12.48 -51.31 -4.67
C PRO A 282 12.62 -51.19 -6.20
N CYS A 283 12.73 -49.97 -6.73
CA CYS A 283 12.85 -49.71 -8.16
C CYS A 283 14.30 -49.50 -8.62
N GLU A 284 15.27 -49.38 -7.71
CA GLU A 284 16.68 -49.05 -8.03
C GLU A 284 17.32 -50.03 -9.02
N ALA A 285 17.22 -51.34 -8.75
CA ALA A 285 17.85 -52.37 -9.58
C ALA A 285 17.26 -52.40 -11.00
N ALA A 286 16.00 -52.01 -11.15
CA ALA A 286 15.29 -51.98 -12.42
C ALA A 286 15.67 -50.77 -13.30
N LEU A 287 16.35 -49.75 -12.75
CA LEU A 287 16.81 -48.58 -13.51
C LEU A 287 18.13 -48.78 -14.25
N VAL A 288 18.85 -49.89 -14.02
CA VAL A 288 20.15 -50.15 -14.67
C VAL A 288 20.07 -50.03 -16.20
N PRO A 289 19.07 -50.62 -16.89
CA PRO A 289 18.91 -50.46 -18.34
C PRO A 289 18.73 -48.98 -18.75
N ALA A 290 17.93 -48.22 -18.01
CA ALA A 290 17.70 -46.80 -18.29
C ALA A 290 19.02 -46.00 -18.31
N PHE A 291 19.90 -46.21 -17.31
CA PHE A 291 21.19 -45.52 -17.27
C PHE A 291 22.15 -45.95 -18.39
N GLN A 292 22.05 -47.19 -18.88
CA GLN A 292 22.82 -47.63 -20.06
C GLN A 292 22.35 -46.90 -21.32
N HIS A 293 21.05 -46.76 -21.51
CA HIS A 293 20.48 -45.99 -22.61
C HIS A 293 20.80 -44.50 -22.50
N PHE A 294 20.68 -43.89 -21.33
CA PHE A 294 21.09 -42.50 -21.10
C PHE A 294 22.59 -42.29 -21.36
N THR A 295 23.46 -43.20 -20.91
CA THR A 295 24.90 -43.12 -21.21
C THR A 295 25.19 -43.21 -22.70
N SER A 296 24.48 -44.09 -23.40
CA SER A 296 24.59 -44.24 -24.85
C SER A 296 24.04 -43.01 -25.58
N SER A 297 22.95 -42.42 -25.10
CA SER A 297 22.37 -41.20 -25.67
C SER A 297 23.31 -40.01 -25.53
N ALA A 298 23.95 -39.85 -24.37
CA ALA A 298 24.95 -38.80 -24.14
C ALA A 298 26.16 -38.96 -25.09
N THR A 299 26.59 -40.19 -25.34
CA THR A 299 27.67 -40.50 -26.29
C THR A 299 27.25 -40.14 -27.72
N ALA A 300 26.05 -40.53 -28.13
CA ALA A 300 25.49 -40.18 -29.44
C ALA A 300 25.33 -38.65 -29.62
N PHE A 301 24.89 -37.94 -28.57
CA PHE A 301 24.73 -36.48 -28.59
C PHE A 301 26.07 -35.79 -28.80
N GLN A 302 27.13 -36.23 -28.12
CA GLN A 302 28.50 -35.72 -28.30
C GLN A 302 29.07 -36.04 -29.69
N ALA A 303 28.65 -37.15 -30.28
CA ALA A 303 28.99 -37.51 -31.65
C ALA A 303 28.13 -36.78 -32.71
N HIS A 304 27.28 -35.83 -32.31
CA HIS A 304 26.32 -35.12 -33.16
C HIS A 304 25.31 -36.05 -33.86
N GLN A 305 25.08 -37.24 -33.32
CA GLN A 305 24.11 -38.22 -33.81
C GLN A 305 22.74 -37.99 -33.15
N TYR A 306 22.16 -36.82 -33.37
CA TYR A 306 20.98 -36.35 -32.62
C TYR A 306 19.76 -37.27 -32.73
N GLU A 307 19.44 -37.82 -33.91
CA GLU A 307 18.33 -38.76 -34.08
C GLU A 307 18.52 -40.05 -33.25
N SER A 308 19.74 -40.60 -33.27
CA SER A 308 20.09 -41.77 -32.45
C SER A 308 20.07 -41.43 -30.96
N ALA A 309 20.57 -40.25 -30.58
CA ALA A 309 20.53 -39.78 -29.20
C ALA A 309 19.09 -39.63 -28.68
N VAL A 310 18.19 -39.05 -29.47
CA VAL A 310 16.76 -38.92 -29.14
C VAL A 310 16.11 -40.30 -28.96
N THR A 311 16.40 -41.24 -29.87
CA THR A 311 15.88 -42.61 -29.77
C THR A 311 16.33 -43.28 -28.48
N LEU A 312 17.63 -43.17 -28.14
CA LEU A 312 18.19 -43.72 -26.92
C LEU A 312 17.67 -43.03 -25.64
N PHE A 313 17.42 -41.71 -25.69
CA PHE A 313 16.75 -41.03 -24.59
C PHE A 313 15.32 -41.55 -24.40
N ALA A 314 14.57 -41.76 -25.49
CA ALA A 314 13.24 -42.34 -25.43
C ALA A 314 13.26 -43.78 -24.89
N ASP A 315 14.21 -44.61 -25.29
CA ASP A 315 14.41 -45.95 -24.74
C ASP A 315 14.75 -45.89 -23.24
N GLY A 316 15.59 -44.95 -22.82
CA GLY A 316 15.87 -44.71 -21.40
C GLY A 316 14.63 -44.31 -20.61
N LEU A 317 13.77 -43.43 -21.15
CA LEU A 317 12.48 -43.10 -20.52
C LEU A 317 11.55 -44.30 -20.43
N ASP A 318 11.53 -45.17 -21.45
CA ASP A 318 10.73 -46.40 -21.45
C ASP A 318 11.22 -47.40 -20.40
N ASP A 319 12.53 -47.52 -20.23
CA ASP A 319 13.11 -48.35 -19.17
C ASP A 319 12.78 -47.81 -17.78
N VAL A 320 12.84 -46.48 -17.57
CA VAL A 320 12.37 -45.88 -16.30
C VAL A 320 10.89 -46.19 -16.12
N ALA A 321 10.07 -46.00 -17.17
CA ALA A 321 8.65 -46.29 -17.13
C ALA A 321 8.38 -47.74 -16.70
N ASN A 322 9.05 -48.70 -17.33
CA ASN A 322 8.93 -50.12 -17.04
C ASN A 322 9.40 -50.45 -15.61
N ALA A 323 10.48 -49.83 -15.15
CA ALA A 323 11.01 -50.00 -13.80
C ALA A 323 10.01 -49.57 -12.72
N VAL A 324 9.25 -48.49 -12.95
CA VAL A 324 8.30 -47.94 -11.97
C VAL A 324 6.84 -48.39 -12.17
N THR A 325 6.49 -49.00 -13.31
CA THR A 325 5.12 -49.44 -13.62
C THR A 325 4.66 -50.64 -12.80
N ALA A 326 5.59 -51.47 -12.30
CA ALA A 326 5.28 -52.62 -11.45
C ALA A 326 4.70 -52.23 -10.07
N ASP A 327 4.67 -50.93 -9.75
CA ASP A 327 4.17 -50.33 -8.51
C ASP A 327 4.89 -50.79 -7.24
N SER A 328 6.04 -51.46 -7.36
CA SER A 328 6.86 -51.89 -6.24
C SER A 328 7.43 -50.73 -5.41
N CYS A 329 7.43 -49.51 -5.96
CA CYS A 329 7.83 -48.27 -5.31
C CYS A 329 6.71 -47.20 -5.30
N GLY A 330 5.44 -47.57 -5.55
CA GLY A 330 4.31 -46.61 -5.54
C GLY A 330 4.27 -45.62 -6.71
N LEU A 331 5.11 -45.83 -7.74
CA LEU A 331 5.32 -44.89 -8.84
C LEU A 331 4.61 -45.28 -10.14
N LYS A 332 3.57 -46.11 -10.07
CA LYS A 332 2.84 -46.56 -11.27
C LYS A 332 2.31 -45.41 -12.12
N GLY A 333 1.86 -44.31 -11.51
CA GLY A 333 1.42 -43.10 -12.22
C GLY A 333 2.53 -42.47 -13.06
N LEU A 334 3.75 -42.37 -12.50
CA LEU A 334 4.93 -41.93 -13.24
C LEU A 334 5.26 -42.91 -14.39
N GLY A 335 5.16 -44.22 -14.14
CA GLY A 335 5.40 -45.24 -15.16
C GLY A 335 4.47 -45.10 -16.36
N GLN A 336 3.18 -44.93 -16.11
CA GLN A 336 2.19 -44.69 -17.18
C GLN A 336 2.48 -43.41 -17.96
N LEU A 337 2.86 -42.34 -17.27
CA LEU A 337 3.20 -41.06 -17.87
C LEU A 337 4.42 -41.19 -18.80
N LEU A 338 5.53 -41.72 -18.28
CA LEU A 338 6.78 -41.88 -19.04
C LEU A 338 6.58 -42.82 -20.24
N GLY A 339 5.84 -43.91 -20.05
CA GLY A 339 5.51 -44.85 -21.13
C GLY A 339 4.65 -44.21 -22.23
N ALA A 340 3.80 -43.23 -21.90
CA ALA A 340 3.05 -42.46 -22.90
C ALA A 340 3.92 -41.45 -23.67
N PHE A 341 4.99 -40.95 -23.06
CA PHE A 341 5.87 -39.93 -23.65
C PHE A 341 7.06 -40.47 -24.40
N SER A 342 7.59 -41.64 -24.04
CA SER A 342 8.67 -42.27 -24.80
C SER A 342 8.35 -42.40 -26.30
N PRO A 343 7.17 -42.89 -26.73
CA PRO A 343 6.81 -42.94 -28.14
C PRO A 343 6.73 -41.56 -28.81
N ARG A 344 6.29 -40.53 -28.06
CA ARG A 344 6.21 -39.14 -28.58
C ARG A 344 7.60 -38.57 -28.81
N LEU A 345 8.51 -38.75 -27.85
CA LEU A 345 9.90 -38.31 -27.97
C LEU A 345 10.61 -39.05 -29.11
N ARG A 346 10.35 -40.35 -29.28
CA ARG A 346 10.89 -41.13 -30.40
C ARG A 346 10.43 -40.61 -31.76
N ALA A 347 9.22 -40.04 -31.82
CA ALA A 347 8.67 -39.42 -33.02
C ALA A 347 9.14 -37.96 -33.22
N ALA A 348 10.11 -37.47 -32.43
CA ALA A 348 10.61 -36.10 -32.58
C ALA A 348 11.20 -35.86 -33.97
N VAL A 349 11.01 -34.64 -34.48
CA VAL A 349 11.63 -34.17 -35.71
C VAL A 349 12.91 -33.43 -35.36
N VAL A 350 14.05 -33.99 -35.74
CA VAL A 350 15.35 -33.31 -35.62
C VAL A 350 15.54 -32.42 -36.84
N LYS A 351 15.73 -31.12 -36.62
CA LYS A 351 16.07 -30.13 -37.66
C LYS A 351 17.42 -29.52 -37.34
N ILE A 352 18.31 -29.50 -38.33
CA ILE A 352 19.60 -28.83 -38.22
C ILE A 352 19.59 -27.69 -39.22
N GLU A 353 19.61 -26.45 -38.71
CA GLU A 353 19.64 -25.27 -39.55
C GLU A 353 21.03 -25.05 -40.18
N SER A 354 21.11 -24.23 -41.23
CA SER A 354 22.38 -23.89 -41.89
C SER A 354 23.40 -23.23 -40.95
N SER A 355 22.93 -22.67 -39.84
CA SER A 355 23.71 -22.07 -38.75
C SER A 355 24.31 -23.11 -37.78
N SER A 356 24.09 -24.41 -38.00
CA SER A 356 24.40 -25.50 -37.05
C SER A 356 23.59 -25.45 -35.75
N ILE A 357 22.54 -24.64 -35.69
CA ILE A 357 21.54 -24.69 -34.62
C ILE A 357 20.69 -25.94 -34.82
N VAL A 358 20.50 -26.69 -33.74
CA VAL A 358 19.75 -27.95 -33.73
C VAL A 358 18.46 -27.74 -32.97
N HIS A 359 17.35 -28.15 -33.58
CA HIS A 359 16.02 -28.20 -32.98
C HIS A 359 15.57 -29.65 -32.91
N ILE A 360 15.02 -30.06 -31.77
CA ILE A 360 14.44 -31.40 -31.58
C ILE A 360 12.98 -31.19 -31.23
N ILE A 361 12.10 -31.30 -32.23
CA ILE A 361 10.71 -30.86 -32.10
C ILE A 361 9.81 -32.05 -31.79
N VAL A 362 9.06 -31.98 -30.69
CA VAL A 362 7.97 -32.92 -30.35
C VAL A 362 6.67 -32.14 -30.28
N GLY A 363 5.75 -32.41 -31.22
CA GLY A 363 4.52 -31.62 -31.33
C GLY A 363 4.86 -30.14 -31.57
N SER A 364 4.45 -29.27 -30.64
CA SER A 364 4.71 -27.82 -30.66
C SER A 364 5.99 -27.38 -29.92
N VAL A 365 6.67 -28.27 -29.18
CA VAL A 365 7.80 -27.89 -28.31
C VAL A 365 9.16 -28.32 -28.88
N ASP A 366 10.19 -27.52 -28.65
CA ASP A 366 11.59 -27.86 -28.94
C ASP A 366 12.31 -28.33 -27.67
N VAL A 367 12.65 -29.61 -27.61
CA VAL A 367 13.25 -30.28 -26.45
C VAL A 367 14.78 -30.41 -26.55
N TYR A 368 15.45 -29.69 -27.46
CA TYR A 368 16.90 -29.79 -27.61
C TYR A 368 17.67 -29.49 -26.32
N GLU A 369 17.34 -28.40 -25.64
CA GLU A 369 18.10 -27.93 -24.47
C GLU A 369 18.07 -28.91 -23.28
N PRO A 370 16.91 -29.43 -22.80
CA PRO A 370 16.93 -30.41 -21.71
C PRO A 370 17.66 -31.71 -22.09
N LEU A 371 17.61 -32.14 -23.36
CA LEU A 371 18.36 -33.31 -23.82
C LEU A 371 19.87 -33.06 -23.84
N PHE A 372 20.30 -31.88 -24.28
CA PHE A 372 21.71 -31.49 -24.28
C PHE A 372 22.25 -31.38 -22.85
N SER A 373 21.51 -30.72 -21.95
CA SER A 373 21.86 -30.59 -20.54
C SER A 373 21.92 -31.97 -19.87
N ALA A 374 20.95 -32.85 -20.12
CA ALA A 374 20.97 -34.24 -19.64
C ALA A 374 22.22 -34.99 -20.09
N ALA A 375 22.60 -34.87 -21.37
CA ALA A 375 23.81 -35.50 -21.90
C ALA A 375 25.09 -35.02 -21.19
N ASN A 376 25.16 -33.73 -20.84
CA ASN A 376 26.28 -33.17 -20.07
C ASN A 376 26.29 -33.67 -18.63
N ASP A 377 25.13 -33.75 -17.98
CA ASP A 377 25.01 -34.24 -16.59
C ASP A 377 25.43 -35.72 -16.49
N ILE A 378 25.05 -36.54 -17.46
CA ILE A 378 25.49 -37.94 -17.59
C ILE A 378 27.01 -38.02 -17.74
N LYS A 379 27.59 -37.21 -18.63
CA LYS A 379 29.04 -37.15 -18.86
C LYS A 379 29.81 -36.80 -17.58
N ASN A 380 29.26 -35.88 -16.80
CA ASN A 380 29.87 -35.41 -15.56
C ASN A 380 29.56 -36.31 -14.35
N GLY A 381 28.70 -37.33 -14.52
CA GLY A 381 28.31 -38.25 -13.46
C GLY A 381 27.33 -37.66 -12.44
N ASN A 382 26.64 -36.57 -12.81
CA ASN A 382 25.69 -35.80 -12.00
C ASN A 382 24.26 -36.34 -12.18
N LEU A 383 23.96 -37.53 -11.66
CA LEU A 383 22.65 -38.17 -11.89
C LEU A 383 21.47 -37.44 -11.22
N ALA A 384 21.72 -36.65 -10.17
CA ALA A 384 20.70 -35.78 -9.58
C ALA A 384 20.28 -34.67 -10.55
N ASP A 385 21.26 -34.01 -11.20
CA ASP A 385 20.98 -32.97 -12.20
C ASP A 385 20.34 -33.60 -13.46
N LEU A 386 20.74 -34.82 -13.85
CA LEU A 386 20.02 -35.59 -14.87
C LEU A 386 18.53 -35.75 -14.54
N GLY A 387 18.18 -36.05 -13.28
CA GLY A 387 16.78 -36.15 -12.84
C GLY A 387 16.01 -34.85 -13.07
N VAL A 388 16.64 -33.70 -12.82
CA VAL A 388 16.10 -32.38 -13.14
C VAL A 388 15.89 -32.23 -14.65
N GLN A 389 16.88 -32.56 -15.48
CA GLN A 389 16.73 -32.41 -16.94
C GLN A 389 15.65 -33.34 -17.52
N ILE A 390 15.53 -34.56 -16.99
CA ILE A 390 14.46 -35.48 -17.40
C ILE A 390 13.09 -34.98 -16.95
N GLY A 391 12.93 -34.46 -15.74
CA GLY A 391 11.64 -33.88 -15.34
C GLY A 391 11.29 -32.63 -16.17
N ARG A 392 12.28 -31.82 -16.56
CA ARG A 392 12.07 -30.69 -17.49
C ARG A 392 11.59 -31.19 -18.86
N LEU A 393 12.23 -32.24 -19.38
CA LEU A 393 11.82 -32.89 -20.62
C LEU A 393 10.40 -33.43 -20.54
N VAL A 394 10.05 -34.16 -19.49
CA VAL A 394 8.72 -34.76 -19.29
C VAL A 394 7.64 -33.69 -19.26
N ALA A 395 7.87 -32.57 -18.58
CA ALA A 395 6.93 -31.45 -18.57
C ALA A 395 6.76 -30.80 -19.95
N MET A 396 7.84 -30.61 -20.71
CA MET A 396 7.73 -30.12 -22.09
C MET A 396 6.93 -31.11 -22.95
N LEU A 397 7.11 -32.42 -22.75
CA LEU A 397 6.35 -33.46 -23.44
C LEU A 397 4.86 -33.47 -23.04
N ARG A 398 4.50 -33.10 -21.81
CA ARG A 398 3.10 -32.87 -21.40
C ARG A 398 2.48 -31.75 -22.24
N ALA A 399 3.14 -30.59 -22.32
CA ALA A 399 2.66 -29.40 -23.03
C ALA A 399 2.62 -29.56 -24.57
N SER A 400 3.36 -30.53 -25.13
CA SER A 400 3.51 -30.75 -26.59
C SER A 400 2.23 -30.97 -27.40
N SER A 401 1.10 -31.26 -26.74
CA SER A 401 -0.19 -31.53 -27.40
C SER A 401 -1.03 -30.27 -27.69
N CYS A 402 -0.55 -29.09 -27.30
CA CYS A 402 -1.27 -27.83 -27.46
C CYS A 402 -0.74 -26.99 -28.62
N THR A 403 -1.58 -26.12 -29.17
CA THR A 403 -1.22 -25.27 -30.32
C THR A 403 -0.80 -23.86 -29.92
N THR A 404 -1.14 -23.43 -28.71
CA THR A 404 -0.75 -22.13 -28.13
C THR A 404 0.12 -22.33 -26.89
N ALA A 405 0.70 -21.24 -26.36
CA ALA A 405 1.48 -21.30 -25.12
C ALA A 405 0.61 -21.38 -23.85
N ALA A 406 -0.72 -21.51 -23.97
CA ALA A 406 -1.62 -21.71 -22.84
C ALA A 406 -1.28 -22.96 -22.01
N CYS A 407 -0.73 -24.00 -22.64
CA CYS A 407 -0.31 -25.20 -21.91
C CYS A 407 1.00 -25.05 -21.15
N ASP A 408 1.87 -24.12 -21.57
CA ASP A 408 3.04 -23.76 -20.77
C ASP A 408 2.60 -23.02 -19.50
N VAL A 409 1.58 -22.15 -19.60
CA VAL A 409 0.95 -21.49 -18.45
C VAL A 409 0.32 -22.51 -17.51
N LEU A 410 -0.44 -23.48 -18.04
CA LEU A 410 -1.03 -24.55 -17.22
C LEU A 410 0.05 -25.41 -16.54
N GLU A 411 1.13 -25.78 -17.24
CA GLU A 411 2.24 -26.53 -16.64
C GLU A 411 2.92 -25.72 -15.52
N GLY A 412 3.13 -24.42 -15.72
CA GLY A 412 3.64 -23.51 -14.69
C GLY A 412 2.75 -23.49 -13.45
N LEU A 413 1.44 -23.34 -13.66
CA LEU A 413 0.42 -23.35 -12.60
C LEU A 413 0.43 -24.65 -11.79
N LEU A 414 0.44 -25.78 -12.48
CA LEU A 414 0.43 -27.10 -11.85
C LEU A 414 1.70 -27.36 -11.04
N ARG A 415 2.86 -26.96 -11.58
CA ARG A 415 4.13 -27.07 -10.85
C ARG A 415 4.17 -26.19 -9.62
N ALA A 416 3.76 -24.92 -9.76
CA ALA A 416 3.66 -24.02 -8.63
C ALA A 416 2.77 -24.67 -7.59
N LEU A 417 1.53 -25.04 -7.92
CA LEU A 417 0.54 -25.62 -6.99
C LEU A 417 0.82 -27.08 -6.58
N GLN A 418 1.92 -27.69 -7.04
CA GLN A 418 2.25 -29.11 -6.85
C GLN A 418 1.13 -30.09 -7.22
N LEU A 419 0.37 -29.79 -8.28
CA LEU A 419 -0.73 -30.62 -8.75
C LEU A 419 -0.28 -31.52 -9.90
N GLY A 420 -0.45 -32.83 -9.73
CA GLY A 420 -0.12 -33.82 -10.75
C GLY A 420 -1.21 -33.94 -11.82
N VAL A 421 -0.80 -33.97 -13.10
CA VAL A 421 -1.69 -34.29 -14.24
C VAL A 421 -1.02 -35.31 -15.14
N SER A 422 -1.81 -36.29 -15.62
CA SER A 422 -1.32 -37.41 -16.41
C SER A 422 -1.28 -37.14 -17.93
N ASP A 423 -2.22 -36.38 -18.51
CA ASP A 423 -2.18 -35.96 -19.93
C ASP A 423 -3.13 -34.77 -20.21
N TYR A 424 -2.63 -33.68 -20.80
CA TYR A 424 -3.45 -32.52 -21.20
C TYR A 424 -4.31 -32.77 -22.44
N LYS A 425 -4.09 -33.88 -23.16
CA LYS A 425 -4.74 -34.14 -24.45
C LYS A 425 -6.27 -34.03 -24.41
N ALA A 426 -6.90 -34.39 -23.30
CA ALA A 426 -8.36 -34.33 -23.15
C ALA A 426 -8.92 -32.90 -23.15
N CYS A 427 -8.10 -31.91 -22.77
CA CYS A 427 -8.51 -30.52 -22.58
C CYS A 427 -7.65 -29.50 -23.32
N ALA A 428 -6.67 -29.94 -24.12
CA ALA A 428 -5.77 -29.06 -24.87
C ALA A 428 -6.52 -28.01 -25.71
N ALA A 429 -7.66 -28.38 -26.31
CA ALA A 429 -8.50 -27.45 -27.08
C ALA A 429 -9.17 -26.37 -26.21
N ASP A 430 -9.61 -26.75 -25.00
CA ASP A 430 -10.25 -25.82 -24.05
C ASP A 430 -9.20 -24.91 -23.41
N VAL A 431 -8.01 -25.45 -23.13
CA VAL A 431 -6.85 -24.68 -22.65
C VAL A 431 -6.39 -23.69 -23.71
N ASP A 432 -6.31 -24.08 -24.99
CA ASP A 432 -5.98 -23.15 -26.09
C ASP A 432 -7.03 -22.02 -26.24
N ALA A 433 -8.28 -22.25 -25.84
CA ALA A 433 -9.35 -21.25 -25.91
C ALA A 433 -9.18 -20.10 -24.89
N ILE A 434 -8.34 -20.25 -23.85
CA ILE A 434 -8.07 -19.18 -22.87
C ILE A 434 -7.13 -18.10 -23.43
N TRP A 435 -6.40 -18.41 -24.50
CA TRP A 435 -5.31 -17.58 -25.01
C TRP A 435 -5.71 -16.13 -25.32
N PRO A 436 -6.88 -15.82 -25.90
CA PRO A 436 -7.32 -14.45 -26.11
C PRO A 436 -7.44 -13.65 -24.80
N SER A 437 -7.94 -14.26 -23.72
CA SER A 437 -8.09 -13.59 -22.42
C SER A 437 -6.73 -13.32 -21.77
N LEU A 438 -5.80 -14.29 -21.82
CA LEU A 438 -4.43 -14.09 -21.35
C LEU A 438 -3.70 -13.00 -22.15
N SER A 439 -3.84 -13.01 -23.48
CA SER A 439 -3.26 -11.98 -24.35
C SER A 439 -3.83 -10.60 -24.04
N SER A 440 -5.13 -10.50 -23.75
CA SER A 440 -5.78 -9.26 -23.32
C SER A 440 -5.26 -8.79 -21.97
N ALA A 441 -5.06 -9.69 -21.01
CA ALA A 441 -4.50 -9.34 -19.70
C ALA A 441 -3.10 -8.73 -19.83
N VAL A 442 -2.22 -9.35 -20.63
CA VAL A 442 -0.88 -8.81 -20.91
C VAL A 442 -0.98 -7.44 -21.60
N ALA A 443 -1.88 -7.27 -22.57
CA ALA A 443 -2.08 -5.98 -23.25
C ALA A 443 -2.56 -4.87 -22.30
N HIS A 444 -3.46 -5.17 -21.35
CA HIS A 444 -3.88 -4.22 -20.32
C HIS A 444 -2.73 -3.86 -19.36
N LEU A 445 -1.92 -4.84 -18.96
CA LEU A 445 -0.72 -4.60 -18.15
C LEU A 445 0.27 -3.70 -18.90
N GLU A 446 0.47 -3.93 -20.20
CA GLU A 446 1.31 -3.08 -21.05
C GLU A 446 0.80 -1.63 -21.16
N ALA A 447 -0.52 -1.47 -21.18
CA ALA A 447 -1.17 -0.16 -21.22
C ALA A 447 -1.23 0.55 -19.85
N GLY A 448 -0.79 -0.10 -18.76
CA GLY A 448 -0.95 0.41 -17.40
C GLY A 448 -2.40 0.40 -16.90
N GLU A 449 -3.28 -0.36 -17.55
CA GLU A 449 -4.69 -0.50 -17.18
C GLU A 449 -4.86 -1.58 -16.11
N TRP A 450 -4.25 -1.38 -14.94
CA TRP A 450 -4.07 -2.40 -13.89
C TRP A 450 -5.35 -3.09 -13.43
N LYS A 451 -6.45 -2.34 -13.29
CA LYS A 451 -7.75 -2.90 -12.93
C LYS A 451 -8.30 -3.80 -14.04
N ALA A 452 -8.22 -3.37 -15.29
CA ALA A 452 -8.66 -4.16 -16.44
C ALA A 452 -7.77 -5.40 -16.64
N ALA A 453 -6.47 -5.27 -16.37
CA ALA A 453 -5.53 -6.38 -16.33
C ALA A 453 -5.92 -7.42 -15.29
N ALA A 454 -6.14 -7.04 -14.03
CA ALA A 454 -6.56 -7.95 -12.98
C ALA A 454 -7.87 -8.68 -13.34
N GLN A 455 -8.87 -7.95 -13.84
CA GLN A 455 -10.14 -8.54 -14.28
C GLN A 455 -9.97 -9.48 -15.48
N SER A 456 -9.11 -9.15 -16.44
CA SER A 456 -8.82 -10.00 -17.59
C SER A 456 -8.06 -11.27 -17.19
N THR A 457 -7.13 -11.15 -16.25
CA THR A 457 -6.48 -12.31 -15.61
C THR A 457 -7.52 -13.16 -14.91
N GLY A 458 -8.41 -12.57 -14.10
CA GLY A 458 -9.51 -13.27 -13.45
C GLY A 458 -10.41 -14.03 -14.44
N ALA A 459 -10.82 -13.39 -15.54
CA ALA A 459 -11.60 -14.05 -16.59
C ALA A 459 -10.86 -15.21 -17.27
N ALA A 460 -9.55 -15.06 -17.50
CA ALA A 460 -8.70 -16.14 -18.01
C ALA A 460 -8.65 -17.31 -17.02
N LEU A 461 -8.49 -17.04 -15.72
CA LEU A 461 -8.47 -18.04 -14.66
C LEU A 461 -9.82 -18.76 -14.52
N SER A 462 -10.96 -18.07 -14.59
CA SER A 462 -12.28 -18.71 -14.58
C SER A 462 -12.48 -19.66 -15.77
N THR A 463 -11.99 -19.27 -16.96
CA THR A 463 -12.08 -20.13 -18.15
C THR A 463 -11.15 -21.35 -18.02
N LEU A 464 -9.95 -21.13 -17.50
CA LEU A 464 -9.00 -22.20 -17.22
C LEU A 464 -9.51 -23.15 -16.13
N ALA A 465 -10.19 -22.63 -15.11
CA ALA A 465 -10.79 -23.42 -14.04
C ALA A 465 -11.77 -24.47 -14.60
N ALA A 466 -12.70 -24.04 -15.46
CA ALA A 466 -13.64 -24.93 -16.12
C ALA A 466 -12.94 -26.00 -16.98
N SER A 467 -11.87 -25.60 -17.68
CA SER A 467 -11.06 -26.50 -18.51
C SER A 467 -10.28 -27.52 -17.65
N ALA A 468 -9.68 -27.08 -16.55
CA ALA A 468 -8.92 -27.92 -15.62
C ALA A 468 -9.79 -28.99 -14.97
N SER A 469 -11.02 -28.65 -14.56
CA SER A 469 -12.01 -29.62 -14.08
C SER A 469 -12.35 -30.65 -15.16
N ALA A 470 -12.48 -30.23 -16.43
CA ALA A 470 -12.68 -31.16 -17.55
C ALA A 470 -11.46 -32.07 -17.80
N CYS A 471 -10.23 -31.60 -17.52
CA CYS A 471 -9.01 -32.41 -17.52
C CYS A 471 -8.94 -33.43 -16.36
N GLY A 472 -9.92 -33.45 -15.44
CA GLY A 472 -9.89 -34.28 -14.23
C GLY A 472 -9.04 -33.70 -13.09
N VAL A 473 -8.68 -32.42 -13.16
CA VAL A 473 -7.87 -31.71 -12.15
C VAL A 473 -8.77 -30.80 -11.33
N GLN A 474 -9.77 -31.40 -10.68
CA GLN A 474 -10.76 -30.67 -9.90
C GLN A 474 -10.15 -29.70 -8.85
N PRO A 475 -9.08 -30.07 -8.10
CA PRO A 475 -8.46 -29.14 -7.15
C PRO A 475 -7.88 -27.89 -7.82
N LEU A 476 -7.34 -28.01 -9.04
CA LEU A 476 -6.88 -26.84 -9.79
C LEU A 476 -8.07 -25.96 -10.17
N GLY A 477 -9.16 -26.56 -10.67
CA GLY A 477 -10.38 -25.83 -11.02
C GLY A 477 -10.88 -24.95 -9.86
N GLU A 478 -10.98 -25.53 -8.67
CA GLU A 478 -11.43 -24.81 -7.46
C GLU A 478 -10.49 -23.66 -7.06
N ILE A 479 -9.16 -23.90 -7.09
CA ILE A 479 -8.17 -22.85 -6.77
C ILE A 479 -8.25 -21.69 -7.78
N LEU A 480 -8.36 -21.99 -9.07
CA LEU A 480 -8.41 -20.95 -10.11
C LEU A 480 -9.72 -20.17 -10.09
N GLU A 481 -10.85 -20.84 -9.80
CA GLU A 481 -12.14 -20.17 -9.65
C GLU A 481 -12.15 -19.22 -8.46
N ASP A 482 -11.61 -19.65 -7.31
CA ASP A 482 -11.44 -18.82 -6.12
C ASP A 482 -10.55 -17.60 -6.40
N THR A 483 -9.37 -17.84 -6.97
CA THR A 483 -8.43 -16.77 -7.38
C THR A 483 -9.09 -15.78 -8.34
N ALA A 484 -9.85 -16.28 -9.32
CA ALA A 484 -10.58 -15.43 -10.26
C ALA A 484 -11.64 -14.57 -9.57
N MET A 485 -12.35 -15.09 -8.56
CA MET A 485 -13.31 -14.30 -7.78
C MET A 485 -12.61 -13.14 -7.06
N HIS A 486 -11.45 -13.38 -6.45
CA HIS A 486 -10.65 -12.33 -5.82
C HIS A 486 -10.22 -11.27 -6.84
N LEU A 487 -9.60 -11.68 -7.96
CA LEU A 487 -9.15 -10.75 -9.02
C LEU A 487 -10.29 -9.98 -9.70
N ASN A 488 -11.50 -10.53 -9.76
CA ASN A 488 -12.67 -9.82 -10.29
C ASN A 488 -13.22 -8.79 -9.29
N ARG A 489 -12.96 -8.99 -8.00
CA ARG A 489 -13.31 -8.05 -6.93
C ARG A 489 -12.28 -6.94 -6.73
N THR A 490 -11.18 -6.91 -7.48
CA THR A 490 -10.12 -5.89 -7.38
C THR A 490 -10.75 -4.48 -7.39
N GLY A 491 -10.71 -3.86 -6.21
CA GLY A 491 -11.54 -2.71 -5.88
C GLY A 491 -10.90 -1.40 -6.28
N VAL A 492 -9.58 -1.27 -6.12
CA VAL A 492 -8.90 0.01 -6.24
C VAL A 492 -7.49 -0.19 -6.81
N ALA A 493 -7.20 0.50 -7.92
CA ALA A 493 -5.83 0.82 -8.30
C ALA A 493 -5.60 2.25 -7.81
N GLU A 494 -4.82 2.42 -6.75
CA GLU A 494 -4.44 3.74 -6.26
C GLU A 494 -3.09 4.14 -6.82
N GLU A 495 -3.04 5.30 -7.46
CA GLU A 495 -1.79 5.90 -7.91
C GLU A 495 -1.21 6.76 -6.78
N ILE A 496 -0.12 6.27 -6.18
CA ILE A 496 0.72 6.98 -5.21
C ILE A 496 1.93 7.50 -6.00
N GLY A 497 1.79 8.71 -6.56
CA GLY A 497 2.84 9.29 -7.39
C GLY A 497 3.11 8.50 -8.66
N THR A 498 4.33 8.01 -8.84
CA THR A 498 4.70 7.12 -9.96
C THR A 498 4.47 5.64 -9.66
N VAL A 499 4.04 5.31 -8.44
CA VAL A 499 3.78 3.94 -7.99
C VAL A 499 2.29 3.69 -8.06
N VAL A 500 1.92 2.52 -8.55
CA VAL A 500 0.53 2.04 -8.55
C VAL A 500 0.42 0.96 -7.51
N MET A 501 -0.59 1.02 -6.67
CA MET A 501 -0.94 -0.02 -5.72
C MET A 501 -2.24 -0.68 -6.17
N VAL A 502 -2.21 -1.98 -6.47
CA VAL A 502 -3.35 -2.73 -7.02
C VAL A 502 -3.90 -3.64 -5.94
N LEU A 503 -4.97 -3.20 -5.28
CA LEU A 503 -5.49 -3.87 -4.10
C LEU A 503 -6.62 -4.84 -4.43
N THR A 504 -6.46 -6.08 -3.98
CA THR A 504 -7.51 -7.11 -3.97
C THR A 504 -7.75 -7.56 -2.55
N GLU A 505 -8.91 -7.20 -2.00
CA GLU A 505 -9.24 -7.47 -0.61
C GLU A 505 -8.16 -7.01 0.38
N GLY A 506 -7.48 -5.89 0.06
CA GLY A 506 -6.40 -5.30 0.85
C GLY A 506 -5.00 -5.79 0.50
N ALA A 507 -4.88 -6.94 -0.18
CA ALA A 507 -3.61 -7.48 -0.64
C ALA A 507 -3.10 -6.72 -1.87
N ASP A 508 -1.86 -6.28 -1.84
CA ASP A 508 -1.24 -5.55 -2.96
C ASP A 508 -0.63 -6.51 -3.99
N LEU A 509 -1.28 -6.58 -5.15
CA LEU A 509 -0.89 -7.48 -6.23
C LEU A 509 0.10 -6.84 -7.21
N THR A 510 0.57 -5.62 -6.95
CA THR A 510 1.31 -4.84 -7.95
C THR A 510 2.57 -5.57 -8.42
N LEU A 511 3.36 -6.09 -7.50
CA LEU A 511 4.61 -6.78 -7.85
C LEU A 511 4.33 -8.07 -8.62
N ASP A 512 3.30 -8.82 -8.23
CA ASP A 512 2.87 -10.04 -8.94
C ASP A 512 2.39 -9.72 -10.37
N LEU A 513 1.57 -8.67 -10.55
CA LEU A 513 1.10 -8.22 -11.87
C LEU A 513 2.23 -7.70 -12.76
N LYS A 514 3.18 -6.95 -12.18
CA LYS A 514 4.37 -6.50 -12.92
C LYS A 514 5.26 -7.67 -13.32
N GLN A 515 5.35 -8.72 -12.49
CA GLN A 515 6.09 -9.93 -12.84
C GLN A 515 5.39 -10.71 -13.96
N LEU A 516 4.07 -10.88 -13.90
CA LEU A 516 3.28 -11.46 -15.00
C LEU A 516 3.47 -10.69 -16.31
N LEU A 517 3.53 -9.36 -16.25
CA LEU A 517 3.83 -8.52 -17.42
C LEU A 517 5.23 -8.81 -17.97
N ALA A 518 6.24 -8.88 -17.11
CA ALA A 518 7.62 -9.15 -17.51
C ALA A 518 7.73 -10.52 -18.21
N ASP A 519 7.12 -11.55 -17.63
CA ASP A 519 7.12 -12.90 -18.18
C ASP A 519 6.34 -13.00 -19.50
N GLY A 520 5.19 -12.32 -19.59
CA GLY A 520 4.40 -12.23 -20.80
C GLY A 520 5.18 -11.57 -21.96
N LYS A 521 5.89 -10.47 -21.68
CA LYS A 521 6.77 -9.80 -22.66
C LYS A 521 7.94 -10.66 -23.11
N ALA A 522 8.51 -11.43 -22.18
CA ALA A 522 9.60 -12.36 -22.48
C ALA A 522 9.12 -13.64 -23.20
N GLY A 523 7.80 -13.87 -23.28
CA GLY A 523 7.24 -15.13 -23.76
C GLY A 523 7.56 -16.31 -22.83
N ALA A 524 7.84 -16.04 -21.55
CA ALA A 524 8.21 -17.01 -20.53
C ALA A 524 6.96 -17.64 -19.89
N TRP A 525 6.11 -18.26 -20.70
CA TRP A 525 4.77 -18.70 -20.31
C TRP A 525 4.73 -19.73 -19.17
N THR A 526 5.77 -20.56 -19.02
CA THR A 526 5.89 -21.44 -17.85
C THR A 526 6.14 -20.66 -16.56
N SER A 527 6.96 -19.60 -16.61
CA SER A 527 7.19 -18.72 -15.46
C SER A 527 5.93 -17.91 -15.14
N PHE A 528 5.25 -17.39 -16.17
CA PHE A 528 3.94 -16.72 -16.03
C PHE A 528 2.92 -17.60 -15.31
N GLY A 529 2.84 -18.89 -15.69
CA GLY A 529 2.00 -19.85 -14.99
C GLY A 529 2.42 -20.11 -13.54
N SER A 530 3.73 -20.18 -13.28
CA SER A 530 4.27 -20.32 -11.93
C SER A 530 3.89 -19.14 -11.03
N ASP A 531 4.00 -17.93 -11.56
CA ASP A 531 3.63 -16.70 -10.86
C ASP A 531 2.13 -16.65 -10.57
N LEU A 532 1.28 -17.05 -11.53
CA LEU A 532 -0.15 -17.20 -11.28
C LEU A 532 -0.45 -18.22 -10.18
N GLY A 533 0.30 -19.33 -10.11
CA GLY A 533 0.12 -20.35 -9.09
C GLY A 533 0.55 -19.86 -7.71
N THR A 534 1.64 -19.09 -7.65
CA THR A 534 2.09 -18.39 -6.45
C THR A 534 1.04 -17.39 -5.97
N LEU A 535 0.53 -16.55 -6.87
CA LEU A 535 -0.53 -15.58 -6.62
C LEU A 535 -1.81 -16.26 -6.12
N ALA A 536 -2.25 -17.32 -6.78
CA ALA A 536 -3.43 -18.10 -6.40
C ALA A 536 -3.31 -18.68 -5.00
N SER A 537 -2.14 -19.24 -4.66
CA SER A 537 -1.92 -19.74 -3.31
C SER A 537 -1.89 -18.63 -2.27
N TRP A 538 -1.28 -17.48 -2.58
CA TRP A 538 -1.22 -16.36 -1.65
C TRP A 538 -2.61 -15.79 -1.35
N LEU A 539 -3.44 -15.59 -2.38
CA LEU A 539 -4.81 -15.10 -2.24
C LEU A 539 -5.72 -16.07 -1.46
N LYS A 540 -5.47 -17.38 -1.56
CA LYS A 540 -6.22 -18.40 -0.80
C LYS A 540 -5.91 -18.38 0.70
N ASN A 541 -4.74 -17.89 1.10
CA ASN A 541 -4.33 -17.95 2.50
C ASN A 541 -5.04 -16.90 3.34
N THR A 542 -5.64 -17.33 4.44
CA THR A 542 -6.40 -16.48 5.38
C THR A 542 -5.49 -15.72 6.36
N GLY A 543 -4.25 -15.44 5.98
CA GLY A 543 -3.25 -14.79 6.83
C GLY A 543 -3.34 -13.26 6.81
N CYS A 544 -2.28 -12.62 7.28
CA CYS A 544 -2.09 -11.17 7.21
C CYS A 544 -1.67 -10.75 5.79
N THR A 545 -2.61 -10.78 4.84
CA THR A 545 -2.32 -10.53 3.41
C THR A 545 -2.51 -9.09 2.99
N SER A 546 -3.24 -8.29 3.77
CA SER A 546 -3.44 -6.89 3.44
C SER A 546 -2.25 -6.01 3.82
N PHE A 547 -2.01 -4.96 3.04
CA PHE A 547 -0.85 -4.10 3.27
C PHE A 547 -0.88 -3.40 4.64
N ALA A 548 -2.08 -3.02 5.11
CA ALA A 548 -2.27 -2.45 6.44
C ALA A 548 -1.98 -3.47 7.56
N CYS A 549 -2.30 -4.74 7.32
CA CYS A 549 -1.96 -5.81 8.25
C CYS A 549 -0.43 -6.02 8.27
N THR A 550 0.23 -6.10 7.12
CA THR A 550 1.69 -6.22 7.03
C THR A 550 2.42 -5.01 7.65
N MET A 551 1.86 -3.81 7.54
CA MET A 551 2.31 -2.62 8.30
C MET A 551 2.17 -2.81 9.80
N LEU A 552 1.06 -3.36 10.29
CA LEU A 552 0.89 -3.65 11.72
C LEU A 552 1.94 -4.65 12.20
N GLU A 553 2.26 -5.69 11.44
CA GLU A 553 3.33 -6.64 11.79
C GLU A 553 4.68 -5.92 11.96
N GLY A 554 5.02 -5.03 11.02
CA GLY A 554 6.23 -4.22 11.11
C GLY A 554 6.24 -3.31 12.33
N LEU A 555 5.10 -2.71 12.67
CA LEU A 555 4.93 -1.89 13.86
C LEU A 555 5.16 -2.71 15.13
N LEU A 556 4.56 -3.90 15.22
CA LEU A 556 4.68 -4.80 16.37
C LEU A 556 6.12 -5.31 16.53
N ASP A 557 6.76 -5.70 15.43
CA ASP A 557 8.16 -6.15 15.40
C ASP A 557 9.09 -5.00 15.87
N ALA A 558 8.89 -3.76 15.40
CA ALA A 558 9.67 -2.60 15.83
C ALA A 558 9.46 -2.23 17.31
N ALA A 559 8.27 -2.48 17.85
CA ALA A 559 7.97 -2.34 19.27
C ALA A 559 8.39 -3.54 20.12
N ALA A 560 8.94 -4.60 19.49
CA ALA A 560 9.25 -5.88 20.13
C ALA A 560 8.05 -6.50 20.88
N ILE A 561 6.83 -6.28 20.36
CA ILE A 561 5.60 -6.84 20.89
C ILE A 561 5.39 -8.22 20.25
N PRO A 562 5.41 -9.32 21.00
CA PRO A 562 5.15 -10.64 20.44
C PRO A 562 3.66 -10.76 20.05
N PHE A 563 3.38 -11.29 18.87
CA PHE A 563 2.03 -11.54 18.39
C PHE A 563 1.91 -12.90 17.71
N GLY A 564 0.70 -13.46 17.75
CA GLY A 564 0.32 -14.66 17.00
C GLY A 564 -0.25 -14.32 15.63
N SER A 565 -1.12 -15.16 15.10
CA SER A 565 -1.85 -14.83 13.86
C SER A 565 -2.75 -13.60 14.05
N LEU A 566 -2.69 -12.66 13.10
CA LEU A 566 -3.55 -11.47 13.07
C LEU A 566 -4.88 -11.70 12.35
N THR A 567 -5.15 -12.91 11.85
CA THR A 567 -6.32 -13.24 11.02
C THR A 567 -7.65 -12.79 11.64
N ALA A 568 -7.78 -12.86 12.97
CA ALA A 568 -9.02 -12.51 13.67
C ALA A 568 -9.39 -11.02 13.52
N CYS A 569 -8.41 -10.12 13.40
CA CYS A 569 -8.63 -8.67 13.31
C CYS A 569 -8.35 -8.09 11.91
N VAL A 570 -7.95 -8.90 10.92
CA VAL A 570 -7.63 -8.41 9.56
C VAL A 570 -8.79 -7.59 8.99
N ALA A 571 -10.03 -8.07 9.10
CA ALA A 571 -11.19 -7.37 8.53
C ALA A 571 -11.34 -5.94 9.07
N ASP A 572 -11.10 -5.74 10.36
CA ASP A 572 -11.20 -4.43 11.01
C ASP A 572 -9.97 -3.56 10.73
N ILE A 573 -8.77 -4.16 10.68
CA ILE A 573 -7.52 -3.45 10.31
C ILE A 573 -7.64 -2.81 8.93
N ARG A 574 -8.34 -3.46 7.99
CA ARG A 574 -8.51 -2.97 6.63
C ARG A 574 -9.24 -1.62 6.53
N THR A 575 -9.94 -1.19 7.58
CA THR A 575 -10.52 0.16 7.63
C THR A 575 -9.46 1.26 7.53
N ALA A 576 -8.21 0.98 7.94
CA ALA A 576 -7.08 1.89 7.87
C ALA A 576 -6.48 2.08 6.47
N GLU A 577 -6.78 1.20 5.52
CA GLU A 577 -6.14 1.17 4.19
C GLU A 577 -6.28 2.50 3.45
N THR A 578 -7.49 3.06 3.42
CA THR A 578 -7.77 4.32 2.71
C THR A 578 -6.94 5.48 3.29
N SER A 579 -6.88 5.60 4.62
CA SER A 579 -6.11 6.65 5.27
C SER A 579 -4.60 6.47 5.04
N LEU A 580 -4.07 5.25 5.16
CA LEU A 580 -2.64 4.99 4.96
C LEU A 580 -2.19 5.30 3.53
N ALA A 581 -2.99 4.90 2.54
CA ALA A 581 -2.72 5.16 1.13
C ALA A 581 -2.84 6.65 0.78
N ALA A 582 -3.87 7.33 1.28
CA ALA A 582 -4.03 8.78 1.13
C ALA A 582 -2.88 9.56 1.79
N GLY A 583 -2.35 9.05 2.90
CA GLY A 583 -1.17 9.61 3.58
C GLY A 583 0.08 9.52 2.70
N ALA A 584 0.35 8.34 2.14
CA ALA A 584 1.49 8.14 1.23
C ALA A 584 1.36 9.00 -0.04
N LYS A 585 0.16 9.11 -0.61
CA LYS A 585 -0.11 9.99 -1.76
C LYS A 585 0.16 11.46 -1.41
N SER A 586 -0.36 11.93 -0.29
CA SER A 586 -0.16 13.31 0.17
C SER A 586 1.32 13.59 0.45
N PHE A 587 2.06 12.61 0.96
CA PHE A 587 3.49 12.72 1.20
C PHE A 587 4.27 12.84 -0.11
N HIS A 588 3.94 12.03 -1.12
CA HIS A 588 4.49 12.13 -2.48
C HIS A 588 4.26 13.54 -3.07
N ASP A 589 3.02 14.05 -2.92
CA ASP A 589 2.61 15.38 -3.39
C ASP A 589 3.21 16.53 -2.57
N ARG A 590 4.06 16.22 -1.57
CA ARG A 590 4.69 17.15 -0.62
C ARG A 590 3.69 17.93 0.23
N ASN A 591 2.46 17.46 0.31
CA ASN A 591 1.47 17.94 1.26
C ASN A 591 1.66 17.20 2.60
N TYR A 592 2.80 17.45 3.24
CA TYR A 592 3.21 16.73 4.45
C TYR A 592 2.20 16.89 5.58
N ALA A 593 1.59 18.07 5.77
CA ALA A 593 0.62 18.28 6.84
C ALA A 593 -0.62 17.38 6.66
N THR A 594 -1.12 17.26 5.42
CA THR A 594 -2.20 16.32 5.10
C THR A 594 -1.75 14.86 5.21
N ALA A 595 -0.51 14.55 4.82
CA ALA A 595 0.05 13.21 4.98
C ALA A 595 0.07 12.75 6.44
N LEU A 596 0.51 13.63 7.37
CA LEU A 596 0.52 13.34 8.80
C LEU A 596 -0.87 13.07 9.36
N LYS A 597 -1.87 13.86 8.97
CA LYS A 597 -3.27 13.63 9.37
C LYS A 597 -3.76 12.26 8.93
N TYR A 598 -3.49 11.89 7.68
CA TYR A 598 -3.91 10.61 7.13
C TYR A 598 -3.17 9.42 7.75
N TRP A 599 -1.85 9.50 7.93
CA TRP A 599 -1.11 8.44 8.63
C TRP A 599 -1.46 8.34 10.12
N GLY A 600 -1.64 9.47 10.80
CA GLY A 600 -2.16 9.49 12.18
C GLY A 600 -3.54 8.83 12.29
N SER A 601 -4.45 9.15 11.37
CA SER A 601 -5.77 8.49 11.28
C SER A 601 -5.65 6.99 11.02
N GLY A 602 -4.83 6.58 10.05
CA GLY A 602 -4.62 5.16 9.72
C GLY A 602 -4.02 4.36 10.86
N LEU A 603 -2.99 4.89 11.54
CA LEU A 603 -2.36 4.25 12.70
C LEU A 603 -3.31 4.17 13.90
N HIS A 604 -4.13 5.20 14.12
CA HIS A 604 -5.17 5.20 15.14
C HIS A 604 -6.23 4.12 14.86
N GLN A 605 -6.68 4.00 13.62
CA GLN A 605 -7.60 2.95 13.19
C GLN A 605 -6.99 1.56 13.37
N ILE A 606 -5.73 1.34 12.97
CA ILE A 606 -5.02 0.08 13.24
C ILE A 606 -5.05 -0.24 14.74
N ALA A 607 -4.62 0.69 15.59
CA ALA A 607 -4.52 0.45 17.03
C ALA A 607 -5.86 0.13 17.70
N ASN A 608 -6.98 0.63 17.16
CA ASN A 608 -8.32 0.36 17.68
C ASN A 608 -8.97 -0.90 17.08
N SER A 609 -8.47 -1.38 15.93
CA SER A 609 -9.01 -2.55 15.23
C SER A 609 -8.43 -3.90 15.67
N VAL A 610 -7.48 -3.92 16.61
CA VAL A 610 -6.76 -5.14 17.03
C VAL A 610 -7.36 -5.86 18.24
N GLY A 611 -8.57 -5.46 18.68
CA GLY A 611 -9.23 -6.06 19.85
C GLY A 611 -9.39 -7.57 19.74
N ASP A 612 -9.82 -8.06 18.57
CA ASP A 612 -10.02 -9.48 18.27
C ASP A 612 -8.71 -10.27 18.19
N CYS A 613 -7.57 -9.58 18.10
CA CYS A 613 -6.23 -10.15 18.15
C CYS A 613 -5.57 -10.05 19.54
N HIS A 614 -6.28 -9.53 20.54
CA HIS A 614 -5.77 -9.33 21.90
C HIS A 614 -4.52 -8.44 21.98
N LEU A 615 -4.43 -7.40 21.14
CA LEU A 615 -3.32 -6.44 21.13
C LEU A 615 -3.73 -5.02 21.56
N ALA A 616 -4.97 -4.84 22.05
CA ALA A 616 -5.52 -3.53 22.36
C ALA A 616 -4.74 -2.81 23.48
N ASP A 617 -4.30 -3.54 24.51
CA ASP A 617 -3.54 -2.96 25.63
C ASP A 617 -2.13 -2.57 25.16
N GLU A 618 -1.49 -3.46 24.41
CA GLU A 618 -0.15 -3.31 23.85
C GLU A 618 -0.06 -2.15 22.86
N LEU A 619 -1.10 -1.93 22.04
CA LEU A 619 -1.16 -0.83 21.06
C LEU A 619 -1.90 0.41 21.55
N SER A 620 -2.35 0.45 22.80
CA SER A 620 -3.06 1.61 23.35
C SER A 620 -2.25 2.91 23.27
N PHE A 621 -0.90 2.82 23.36
CA PHE A 621 -0.04 3.98 23.17
C PHE A 621 -0.03 4.45 21.71
N VAL A 622 0.01 3.54 20.73
CA VAL A 622 -0.02 3.87 19.30
C VAL A 622 -1.28 4.65 18.97
N SER A 623 -2.44 4.23 19.49
CA SER A 623 -3.71 4.94 19.30
C SER A 623 -3.61 6.43 19.64
N ARG A 624 -2.88 6.77 20.71
CA ARG A 624 -2.74 8.14 21.21
C ARG A 624 -1.59 8.89 20.55
N GLU A 625 -0.43 8.27 20.38
CA GLU A 625 0.71 8.91 19.70
C GLU A 625 0.44 9.14 18.20
N ALA A 626 -0.39 8.31 17.57
CA ALA A 626 -0.84 8.52 16.20
C ALA A 626 -1.67 9.81 16.05
N GLN A 627 -2.50 10.14 17.06
CA GLN A 627 -3.23 11.40 17.10
C GLN A 627 -2.26 12.58 17.24
N VAL A 628 -1.25 12.48 18.12
CA VAL A 628 -0.19 13.47 18.26
C VAL A 628 0.52 13.72 16.92
N LEU A 629 0.92 12.65 16.23
CA LEU A 629 1.55 12.74 14.90
C LEU A 629 0.68 13.50 13.90
N GLY A 630 -0.64 13.27 13.91
CA GLY A 630 -1.60 13.94 13.03
C GLY A 630 -1.63 15.46 13.14
N PHE A 631 -1.14 16.02 14.26
CA PHE A 631 -1.02 17.46 14.52
C PHE A 631 0.42 17.98 14.44
N GLY A 632 1.36 17.19 13.90
CA GLY A 632 2.74 17.60 13.68
C GLY A 632 2.86 18.88 12.85
N LYS A 633 3.80 19.75 13.23
CA LYS A 633 4.08 21.01 12.53
C LYS A 633 5.04 20.74 11.38
N VAL A 634 4.65 21.15 10.18
CA VAL A 634 5.52 21.10 9.00
C VAL A 634 6.18 22.47 8.84
N ALA A 635 7.49 22.54 9.03
CA ALA A 635 8.27 23.74 8.77
C ALA A 635 9.01 23.58 7.44
N ALA A 636 8.73 24.45 6.47
CA ALA A 636 9.50 24.52 5.24
C ALA A 636 10.71 25.44 5.46
N ASP A 637 11.92 24.87 5.45
CA ASP A 637 13.13 25.65 5.25
C ASP A 637 13.11 26.23 3.83
N ALA A 638 13.63 27.45 3.66
CA ALA A 638 13.60 28.19 2.40
C ALA A 638 14.50 27.62 1.28
N GLY A 639 14.70 26.30 1.19
CA GLY A 639 15.50 25.73 0.10
C GLY A 639 15.60 24.22 -0.10
N ALA A 640 15.39 23.32 0.88
CA ALA A 640 15.65 21.89 0.56
C ALA A 640 15.00 20.77 1.39
N VAL A 641 14.52 20.93 2.62
CA VAL A 641 13.90 19.81 3.36
C VAL A 641 12.81 20.33 4.29
N ALA A 642 11.62 19.72 4.24
CA ALA A 642 10.57 20.00 5.22
C ALA A 642 10.96 19.34 6.56
N GLN A 643 10.96 20.08 7.65
CA GLN A 643 11.02 19.47 8.99
C GLN A 643 9.61 19.06 9.40
N VAL A 644 9.48 17.87 9.97
CA VAL A 644 8.23 17.41 10.59
C VAL A 644 8.44 17.40 12.09
N LEU A 645 8.03 18.49 12.74
CA LEU A 645 8.24 18.71 14.16
C LEU A 645 7.05 18.23 14.97
N VAL A 646 7.28 17.24 15.83
CA VAL A 646 6.33 16.79 16.85
C VAL A 646 7.03 16.86 18.19
N HIS A 647 6.47 17.61 19.14
CA HIS A 647 7.12 17.90 20.42
C HIS A 647 8.57 18.42 20.31
N GLY A 648 8.87 19.14 19.22
CA GLY A 648 10.20 19.70 18.93
C GLY A 648 11.23 18.69 18.37
N ALA A 649 10.87 17.41 18.25
CA ALA A 649 11.68 16.41 17.54
C ALA A 649 11.30 16.37 16.05
N ASP A 650 12.30 16.26 15.18
CA ASP A 650 12.10 16.14 13.73
C ASP A 650 11.99 14.66 13.34
N PHE A 651 10.88 14.30 12.71
CA PHE A 651 10.54 12.94 12.25
C PHE A 651 10.56 12.79 10.74
N TYR A 652 11.01 13.80 9.99
CA TYR A 652 10.94 13.76 8.53
C TYR A 652 11.63 12.52 7.93
N ASN A 653 12.78 12.11 8.46
CA ASN A 653 13.55 11.00 7.88
C ASN A 653 12.82 9.67 8.04
N GLU A 654 12.32 9.35 9.23
CA GLU A 654 11.57 8.12 9.49
C GLU A 654 10.27 8.07 8.67
N LEU A 655 9.60 9.20 8.54
CA LEU A 655 8.39 9.33 7.73
C LEU A 655 8.69 9.21 6.22
N TYR A 656 9.81 9.76 5.76
CA TYR A 656 10.29 9.62 4.40
C TYR A 656 10.68 8.16 4.10
N ASP A 657 11.36 7.49 5.02
CA ASP A 657 11.73 6.08 4.90
C ASP A 657 10.48 5.19 4.84
N ALA A 658 9.48 5.46 5.69
CA ALA A 658 8.18 4.78 5.62
C ALA A 658 7.48 4.98 4.26
N PHE A 659 7.50 6.21 3.73
CA PHE A 659 6.99 6.51 2.40
C PHE A 659 7.74 5.76 1.29
N VAL A 660 9.08 5.75 1.31
CA VAL A 660 9.90 5.03 0.34
C VAL A 660 9.64 3.52 0.42
N ALA A 661 9.42 2.98 1.61
CA ALA A 661 9.03 1.59 1.80
C ALA A 661 7.66 1.30 1.18
N ILE A 662 6.67 2.19 1.34
CA ILE A 662 5.35 2.08 0.67
C ILE A 662 5.50 2.14 -0.85
N GLU A 663 6.27 3.08 -1.40
CA GLU A 663 6.56 3.15 -2.84
C GLU A 663 7.27 1.87 -3.34
N GLY A 664 8.01 1.22 -2.44
CA GLY A 664 8.63 -0.06 -2.66
C GLY A 664 7.70 -1.28 -2.53
N HIS A 665 6.46 -1.13 -2.08
CA HIS A 665 5.60 -2.25 -1.68
C HIS A 665 6.21 -3.08 -0.51
N ASP A 666 7.05 -2.46 0.31
CA ASP A 666 7.68 -3.04 1.51
C ASP A 666 6.93 -2.56 2.76
N TYR A 667 5.72 -3.05 2.91
CA TYR A 667 4.77 -2.57 3.93
C TYR A 667 5.21 -2.88 5.35
N ARG A 668 5.94 -3.98 5.56
CA ARG A 668 6.48 -4.33 6.87
C ARG A 668 7.57 -3.33 7.30
N SER A 669 8.47 -2.95 6.39
CA SER A 669 9.46 -1.90 6.69
C SER A 669 8.79 -0.55 6.94
N ALA A 670 7.77 -0.19 6.16
CA ALA A 670 6.99 1.02 6.40
C ALA A 670 6.35 1.02 7.80
N GLY A 671 5.77 -0.11 8.20
CA GLY A 671 5.25 -0.33 9.55
C GLY A 671 6.30 -0.18 10.63
N ALA A 672 7.51 -0.70 10.40
CA ALA A 672 8.62 -0.60 11.35
C ALA A 672 9.10 0.85 11.52
N ASP A 673 9.20 1.63 10.43
CA ASP A 673 9.60 3.03 10.47
C ASP A 673 8.54 3.90 11.17
N LEU A 674 7.25 3.69 10.87
CA LEU A 674 6.16 4.32 11.62
C LEU A 674 6.18 3.89 13.10
N GLY A 675 6.49 2.62 13.39
CA GLY A 675 6.67 2.11 14.76
C GLY A 675 7.78 2.83 15.52
N LYS A 676 8.91 3.16 14.87
CA LYS A 676 9.99 3.98 15.47
C LYS A 676 9.50 5.38 15.83
N VAL A 677 8.70 6.01 14.97
CA VAL A 677 8.05 7.31 15.26
C VAL A 677 7.17 7.17 16.51
N MET A 678 6.27 6.18 16.54
CA MET A 678 5.38 5.95 17.69
C MET A 678 6.13 5.68 19.00
N ASN A 679 7.20 4.89 18.96
CA ASN A 679 8.02 4.59 20.14
C ASN A 679 8.75 5.83 20.66
N THR A 680 9.26 6.67 19.74
CA THR A 680 9.96 7.90 20.11
C THR A 680 8.99 8.91 20.73
N LEU A 681 7.80 9.07 20.15
CA LEU A 681 6.72 9.89 20.70
C LEU A 681 6.30 9.38 22.09
N SER A 682 6.05 8.08 22.23
CA SER A 682 5.70 7.45 23.51
C SER A 682 6.78 7.67 24.58
N SER A 683 8.06 7.54 24.21
CA SER A 683 9.16 7.81 25.13
C SER A 683 9.21 9.28 25.56
N TRP A 684 8.91 10.21 24.66
CA TRP A 684 8.79 11.62 25.00
C TRP A 684 7.59 11.87 25.92
N THR A 685 6.42 11.37 25.54
CA THR A 685 5.16 11.51 26.29
C THR A 685 5.29 10.95 27.70
N THR A 686 5.85 9.75 27.89
CA THR A 686 6.06 9.17 29.23
C THR A 686 7.07 9.92 30.10
N SER A 687 8.00 10.66 29.48
CA SER A 687 9.01 11.45 30.18
C SER A 687 8.60 12.89 30.47
N HIS A 688 7.58 13.43 29.79
CA HIS A 688 7.17 14.85 29.92
C HIS A 688 5.68 15.05 30.23
N ALA A 689 4.86 14.02 30.05
CA ALA A 689 3.43 14.05 30.28
C ALA A 689 2.93 12.79 30.99
N CYS A 690 1.69 12.86 31.46
CA CYS A 690 0.98 11.70 31.96
C CYS A 690 0.26 10.97 30.81
N THR A 691 -0.08 9.70 30.98
CA THR A 691 -0.63 8.84 29.92
C THR A 691 -2.15 8.66 29.98
N SER A 692 -2.86 9.44 30.80
CA SER A 692 -4.33 9.43 30.84
C SER A 692 -4.92 10.35 29.78
N ASP A 693 -6.14 10.07 29.35
CA ASP A 693 -6.88 10.81 28.30
C ASP A 693 -6.79 12.33 28.43
N PHE A 694 -7.02 12.86 29.64
CA PHE A 694 -6.94 14.31 29.89
C PHE A 694 -5.54 14.90 29.69
N CYS A 695 -4.48 14.12 29.84
CA CYS A 695 -3.12 14.59 29.58
C CYS A 695 -2.90 14.77 28.08
N TYR A 696 -3.51 13.90 27.26
CA TYR A 696 -3.49 14.06 25.82
C TYR A 696 -4.30 15.28 25.35
N VAL A 697 -5.35 15.67 26.07
CA VAL A 697 -6.01 16.99 25.85
C VAL A 697 -5.01 18.13 26.07
N VAL A 698 -4.26 18.10 27.17
CA VAL A 698 -3.23 19.12 27.44
C VAL A 698 -2.10 19.07 26.41
N LEU A 699 -1.68 17.88 25.97
CA LEU A 699 -0.69 17.74 24.88
C LEU A 699 -1.19 18.32 23.55
N GLY A 700 -2.47 18.16 23.23
CA GLY A 700 -3.10 18.80 22.08
C GLY A 700 -3.01 20.33 22.13
N ILE A 701 -3.26 20.91 23.31
CA ILE A 701 -3.08 22.34 23.54
C ILE A 701 -1.61 22.73 23.29
N PHE A 702 -0.65 21.98 23.84
CA PHE A 702 0.78 22.29 23.67
C PHE A 702 1.21 22.20 22.20
N GLN A 703 0.70 21.20 21.48
CA GLN A 703 0.99 21.00 20.07
C GLN A 703 0.49 22.17 19.20
N PHE A 704 -0.63 22.79 19.55
CA PHE A 704 -1.08 24.03 18.91
C PHE A 704 -0.17 25.22 19.21
N MET A 705 0.29 25.32 20.46
CA MET A 705 1.12 26.45 20.92
C MET A 705 2.58 26.38 20.41
N GLY A 706 3.02 25.22 19.91
CA GLY A 706 4.23 25.05 19.10
C GLY A 706 5.56 25.02 19.85
N ASP A 707 5.78 25.90 20.84
CA ASP A 707 7.10 26.13 21.47
C ASP A 707 7.12 26.02 23.00
N ILE A 708 6.03 25.58 23.63
CA ILE A 708 5.93 25.49 25.09
C ILE A 708 6.54 24.16 25.56
N GLN A 709 7.71 24.24 26.20
CA GLN A 709 8.40 23.10 26.81
C GLN A 709 8.13 23.03 28.32
N GLY A 710 7.77 21.86 28.83
CA GLY A 710 7.56 21.63 30.26
C GLY A 710 7.23 20.18 30.60
N ASP A 711 7.34 19.84 31.89
CA ASP A 711 6.92 18.53 32.42
C ASP A 711 5.57 18.67 33.13
N ILE A 712 4.49 18.25 32.47
CA ILE A 712 3.13 18.34 33.01
C ILE A 712 2.77 17.18 33.95
N ARG A 713 3.68 16.23 34.20
CA ARG A 713 3.38 15.06 35.06
C ARG A 713 3.06 15.47 36.49
N GLN A 714 3.68 16.54 36.96
CA GLN A 714 3.53 17.00 38.34
C GLN A 714 2.11 17.55 38.61
N CYS A 715 1.36 17.92 37.57
CA CYS A 715 0.05 18.57 37.67
C CYS A 715 -1.11 17.71 37.20
N LYS A 716 -0.89 16.40 37.09
CA LYS A 716 -1.88 15.41 36.65
C LYS A 716 -3.19 15.48 37.45
N THR A 717 -3.13 15.78 38.74
CA THR A 717 -4.30 15.77 39.63
C THR A 717 -5.31 16.85 39.24
N ASP A 718 -4.82 18.02 38.82
CA ASP A 718 -5.63 19.20 38.55
C ASP A 718 -6.41 19.07 37.23
N PHE A 719 -5.82 18.38 36.25
CA PHE A 719 -6.47 18.10 34.96
C PHE A 719 -7.68 17.14 35.05
N LYS A 720 -7.82 16.37 36.15
CA LYS A 720 -8.98 15.49 36.31
C LYS A 720 -10.28 16.28 36.44
N LEU A 721 -10.22 17.45 37.08
CA LEU A 721 -11.38 18.33 37.20
C LEU A 721 -11.74 18.92 35.84
N ALA A 722 -10.73 19.37 35.08
CA ALA A 722 -10.89 19.85 33.71
C ALA A 722 -11.65 18.85 32.83
N PHE A 723 -11.26 17.57 32.89
CA PHE A 723 -11.91 16.53 32.09
C PHE A 723 -13.39 16.35 32.44
N THR A 724 -13.77 16.49 33.72
CA THR A 724 -15.17 16.41 34.14
C THR A 724 -16.00 17.54 33.51
N ASN A 725 -15.42 18.75 33.45
CA ASN A 725 -16.06 19.90 32.81
C ASN A 725 -16.14 19.72 31.28
N PHE A 726 -15.10 19.18 30.64
CA PHE A 726 -15.14 18.85 29.21
C PHE A 726 -16.21 17.79 28.89
N SER A 727 -16.36 16.75 29.72
CA SER A 727 -17.43 15.76 29.56
C SER A 727 -18.83 16.37 29.71
N ALA A 728 -19.01 17.27 30.68
CA ALA A 728 -20.27 18.00 30.86
C ALA A 728 -20.56 18.90 29.65
N ALA A 729 -19.55 19.61 29.15
CA ALA A 729 -19.65 20.45 27.97
C ALA A 729 -20.10 19.66 26.74
N PHE A 730 -19.45 18.54 26.45
CA PHE A 730 -19.82 17.65 25.35
C PHE A 730 -21.27 17.19 25.47
N THR A 731 -21.71 16.79 26.67
CA THR A 731 -23.07 16.31 26.92
C THR A 731 -24.13 17.39 26.68
N GLU A 732 -23.83 18.66 27.01
CA GLU A 732 -24.73 19.78 26.74
C GLU A 732 -24.72 20.21 25.28
N LEU A 733 -23.56 20.13 24.61
CA LEU A 733 -23.41 20.48 23.20
C LEU A 733 -23.99 19.44 22.26
N HIS A 734 -24.00 18.16 22.62
CA HIS A 734 -24.45 17.06 21.78
C HIS A 734 -25.98 16.83 21.86
N ASP A 735 -26.64 16.65 20.72
CA ASP A 735 -28.07 16.26 20.69
C ASP A 735 -28.24 14.74 20.84
N VAL A 736 -28.58 14.27 22.04
CA VAL A 736 -28.84 12.85 22.35
C VAL A 736 -30.11 12.28 21.70
N THR A 737 -30.89 13.06 20.94
CA THR A 737 -32.10 12.59 20.25
C THR A 737 -31.76 11.94 18.90
N GLU A 738 -30.82 11.00 18.91
CA GLU A 738 -30.35 10.27 17.73
C GLU A 738 -31.49 9.53 17.00
N GLY A 739 -31.55 9.70 15.67
CA GLY A 739 -32.24 8.76 14.77
C GLY A 739 -33.22 9.32 13.74
N LYS A 740 -33.54 10.62 13.73
CA LYS A 740 -34.53 11.17 12.76
C LYS A 740 -34.22 12.50 12.07
N TYR A 741 -33.18 13.23 12.47
CA TYR A 741 -32.84 14.53 11.88
C TYR A 741 -31.33 14.69 11.65
N TYR A 742 -30.76 13.86 10.76
CA TYR A 742 -29.49 14.25 10.14
C TYR A 742 -29.75 15.51 9.30
N GLY A 743 -29.07 16.61 9.63
CA GLY A 743 -28.83 17.69 8.67
C GLY A 743 -29.39 19.08 8.95
N LYS A 744 -29.90 19.41 10.15
CA LYS A 744 -30.40 20.78 10.39
C LYS A 744 -29.41 21.74 11.07
N TYR A 745 -28.56 21.27 11.98
CA TYR A 745 -27.59 22.13 12.69
C TYR A 745 -26.29 21.35 12.99
N SER A 746 -25.71 20.74 11.97
CA SER A 746 -24.44 20.03 12.08
C SER A 746 -23.29 20.88 11.55
N VAL A 747 -22.13 20.75 12.19
CA VAL A 747 -20.86 21.27 11.68
C VAL A 747 -19.96 20.07 11.43
N GLY A 748 -19.64 19.82 10.17
CA GLY A 748 -19.14 18.51 9.75
C GLY A 748 -20.15 17.42 10.12
N ASP A 749 -19.67 16.36 10.77
CA ASP A 749 -20.48 15.23 11.21
C ASP A 749 -21.02 15.38 12.65
N PHE A 750 -20.65 16.45 13.37
CA PHE A 750 -21.12 16.68 14.74
C PHE A 750 -22.49 17.37 14.78
N ALA A 751 -23.43 16.81 15.53
CA ALA A 751 -24.78 17.33 15.71
C ALA A 751 -24.91 18.14 17.01
N PHE A 752 -25.04 19.46 16.88
CA PHE A 752 -25.26 20.33 18.03
C PHE A 752 -26.68 20.21 18.59
N SER A 753 -26.81 20.43 19.90
CA SER A 753 -28.07 20.58 20.59
C SER A 753 -28.93 21.68 19.95
N THR A 754 -30.20 21.37 19.75
CA THR A 754 -31.20 22.34 19.28
C THR A 754 -31.61 23.38 20.34
N ARG A 755 -31.07 23.29 21.57
CA ARG A 755 -31.41 24.18 22.68
C ARG A 755 -30.29 25.18 22.93
N ALA A 756 -30.55 26.46 22.60
CA ALA A 756 -29.60 27.55 22.84
C ALA A 756 -29.08 27.63 24.28
N SER A 757 -29.91 27.29 25.28
CA SER A 757 -29.48 27.25 26.68
C SER A 757 -28.44 26.17 26.97
N GLN A 758 -28.55 25.02 26.31
CA GLN A 758 -27.56 23.94 26.45
C GLN A 758 -26.27 24.29 25.71
N ILE A 759 -26.36 24.86 24.51
CA ILE A 759 -25.17 25.35 23.80
C ILE A 759 -24.42 26.38 24.67
N LYS A 760 -25.12 27.38 25.22
CA LYS A 760 -24.51 28.36 26.12
C LYS A 760 -23.86 27.72 27.34
N GLN A 761 -24.51 26.71 27.93
CA GLN A 761 -23.98 26.00 29.08
C GLN A 761 -22.74 25.18 28.70
N GLY A 762 -22.77 24.47 27.57
CA GLY A 762 -21.65 23.67 27.11
C GLY A 762 -20.42 24.50 26.74
N VAL A 763 -20.60 25.65 26.07
CA VAL A 763 -19.49 26.60 25.82
C VAL A 763 -18.89 27.11 27.14
N ARG A 764 -19.73 27.40 28.13
CA ARG A 764 -19.28 27.82 29.45
C ARG A 764 -18.49 26.72 30.16
N ASP A 765 -18.94 25.47 30.06
CA ASP A 765 -18.27 24.31 30.66
C ASP A 765 -16.93 24.00 29.96
N LEU A 766 -16.80 24.26 28.64
CA LEU A 766 -15.49 24.27 27.97
C LEU A 766 -14.56 25.32 28.59
N GLY A 767 -15.08 26.52 28.85
CA GLY A 767 -14.35 27.59 29.53
C GLY A 767 -13.86 27.16 30.92
N TYR A 768 -14.71 26.52 31.72
CA TYR A 768 -14.30 25.98 33.02
C TYR A 768 -13.26 24.88 32.91
N GLY A 769 -13.39 23.99 31.92
CA GLY A 769 -12.36 22.98 31.66
C GLY A 769 -11.00 23.62 31.34
N LEU A 770 -10.95 24.65 30.50
CA LEU A 770 -9.71 25.37 30.19
C LEU A 770 -9.14 26.15 31.39
N LEU A 771 -10.00 26.69 32.26
CA LEU A 771 -9.58 27.31 33.53
C LEU A 771 -8.94 26.29 34.48
N ASP A 772 -9.46 25.07 34.53
CA ASP A 772 -8.86 24.02 35.34
C ASP A 772 -7.53 23.55 34.75
N VAL A 773 -7.42 23.48 33.42
CA VAL A 773 -6.13 23.23 32.75
C VAL A 773 -5.14 24.35 33.07
N SER A 774 -5.57 25.62 33.02
CA SER A 774 -4.69 26.77 33.27
C SER A 774 -4.12 26.75 34.69
N HIS A 775 -4.94 26.46 35.70
CA HIS A 775 -4.47 26.27 37.06
C HIS A 775 -3.47 25.11 37.18
N GLY A 776 -3.78 23.98 36.53
CA GLY A 776 -2.87 22.83 36.53
C GLY A 776 -1.52 23.14 35.87
N VAL A 777 -1.48 23.78 34.70
CA VAL A 777 -0.20 24.09 34.04
C VAL A 777 0.59 25.17 34.79
N LYS A 778 -0.08 26.08 35.50
CA LYS A 778 0.56 27.06 36.40
C LYS A 778 1.32 26.40 37.54
N ASP A 779 0.73 25.37 38.14
CA ASP A 779 1.40 24.56 39.17
C ASP A 779 2.62 23.80 38.62
N CYS A 780 2.70 23.67 37.28
CA CYS A 780 3.82 23.07 36.55
C CYS A 780 4.83 24.09 36.01
N HIS A 781 4.79 25.35 36.49
CA HIS A 781 5.69 26.43 36.07
C HIS A 781 5.60 26.74 34.57
N LEU A 782 4.39 26.68 34.02
CA LEU A 782 4.06 27.10 32.66
C LEU A 782 3.15 28.34 32.71
N GLU A 783 3.64 29.40 33.35
CA GLU A 783 2.86 30.60 33.64
C GLU A 783 2.31 31.27 32.37
N GLU A 784 3.10 31.32 31.30
CA GLU A 784 2.67 31.92 30.03
C GLU A 784 1.48 31.15 29.41
N LEU A 785 1.54 29.82 29.43
CA LEU A 785 0.41 29.01 28.97
C LEU A 785 -0.81 29.20 29.88
N ALA A 786 -0.60 29.23 31.19
CA ALA A 786 -1.67 29.43 32.16
C ALA A 786 -2.41 30.75 31.89
N GLU A 787 -1.68 31.85 31.67
CA GLU A 787 -2.27 33.16 31.39
C GLU A 787 -3.13 33.16 30.12
N ILE A 788 -2.64 32.55 29.04
CA ILE A 788 -3.38 32.44 27.78
C ILE A 788 -4.66 31.61 27.95
N LEU A 789 -4.57 30.48 28.66
CA LEU A 789 -5.71 29.61 28.90
C LEU A 789 -6.72 30.25 29.88
N GLU A 790 -6.27 30.98 30.89
CA GLU A 790 -7.13 31.77 31.79
C GLU A 790 -7.92 32.81 30.99
N GLU A 791 -7.26 33.54 30.08
CA GLU A 791 -7.93 34.54 29.23
C GLU A 791 -8.97 33.90 28.31
N LEU A 792 -8.63 32.78 27.67
CA LEU A 792 -9.56 32.04 26.81
C LEU A 792 -10.76 31.51 27.61
N ALA A 793 -10.50 30.95 28.79
CA ALA A 793 -11.54 30.47 29.69
C ALA A 793 -12.50 31.59 30.10
N VAL A 794 -11.99 32.80 30.39
CA VAL A 794 -12.82 33.97 30.69
C VAL A 794 -13.70 34.33 29.50
N LYS A 795 -13.17 34.34 28.27
CA LYS A 795 -13.95 34.61 27.06
C LYS A 795 -15.09 33.60 26.88
N LEU A 796 -14.82 32.31 27.02
CA LEU A 796 -15.82 31.24 26.91
C LEU A 796 -16.82 31.24 28.08
N GLY A 797 -16.41 31.75 29.25
CA GLY A 797 -17.28 31.96 30.40
C GLY A 797 -18.30 33.10 30.22
N ILE A 798 -18.08 34.01 29.26
CA ILE A 798 -19.08 34.98 28.82
C ILE A 798 -20.14 34.21 28.02
N ALA A 799 -21.40 34.40 28.38
CA ALA A 799 -22.49 33.68 27.70
C ALA A 799 -22.49 34.00 26.20
N PRO A 800 -22.29 33.01 25.30
CA PRO A 800 -22.24 33.27 23.87
C PRO A 800 -23.62 33.66 23.35
N ASP A 801 -23.65 34.42 22.26
CA ASP A 801 -24.86 34.64 21.48
C ASP A 801 -25.08 33.45 20.54
N VAL A 802 -26.18 32.74 20.74
CA VAL A 802 -26.53 31.56 19.97
C VAL A 802 -27.71 31.90 19.07
N GLN A 803 -27.50 31.79 17.76
CA GLN A 803 -28.51 32.11 16.76
C GLN A 803 -28.71 30.90 15.84
N PHE A 804 -29.97 30.64 15.52
CA PHE A 804 -30.36 29.67 14.50
C PHE A 804 -30.91 30.47 13.33
N ILE A 805 -30.07 30.69 12.31
CA ILE A 805 -30.44 31.44 11.10
C ILE A 805 -30.77 30.41 10.03
N GLU A 806 -32.07 30.26 9.74
CA GLU A 806 -32.59 29.20 8.89
C GLU A 806 -32.20 27.80 9.42
N ASP A 807 -31.28 27.14 8.72
CA ASP A 807 -30.75 25.81 9.02
C ASP A 807 -29.23 25.89 9.34
N VAL A 808 -28.76 27.03 9.83
CA VAL A 808 -27.36 27.25 10.21
C VAL A 808 -27.30 27.72 11.67
N LEU A 809 -26.52 26.99 12.48
CA LEU A 809 -26.18 27.40 13.84
C LEU A 809 -25.01 28.38 13.80
N LYS A 810 -25.15 29.50 14.52
CA LYS A 810 -24.07 30.44 14.82
C LYS A 810 -23.85 30.56 16.32
N ILE A 811 -22.62 30.38 16.76
CA ILE A 811 -22.20 30.59 18.15
C ILE A 811 -21.22 31.76 18.14
N LEU A 812 -21.61 32.89 18.72
CA LEU A 812 -20.80 34.10 18.71
C LEU A 812 -20.32 34.49 20.11
N ILE A 813 -19.05 34.85 20.23
CA ILE A 813 -18.48 35.53 21.40
C ILE A 813 -17.85 36.83 20.90
N ASP A 814 -18.29 37.96 21.45
CA ASP A 814 -17.87 39.30 21.02
C ASP A 814 -18.01 39.54 19.50
N GLY A 815 -18.99 38.88 18.86
CA GLY A 815 -19.25 38.97 17.42
C GLY A 815 -18.38 38.06 16.55
N VAL A 816 -17.52 37.22 17.15
CA VAL A 816 -16.70 36.23 16.44
C VAL A 816 -17.38 34.87 16.48
N GLU A 817 -17.51 34.23 15.31
CA GLU A 817 -18.10 32.90 15.14
C GLU A 817 -17.10 31.82 15.60
N ILE A 818 -17.57 30.83 16.37
CA ILE A 818 -16.72 29.75 16.94
C ILE A 818 -17.31 28.35 16.79
N GLU A 819 -18.43 28.19 16.08
CA GLU A 819 -19.09 26.89 15.93
C GLU A 819 -18.23 25.84 15.22
N GLN A 820 -17.27 26.26 14.39
CA GLN A 820 -16.37 25.37 13.65
C GLN A 820 -15.34 24.70 14.55
N GLU A 821 -14.65 25.48 15.37
CA GLU A 821 -13.64 25.00 16.31
C GLU A 821 -14.30 24.14 17.40
N ILE A 822 -15.44 24.59 17.94
CA ILE A 822 -16.19 23.81 18.94
C ILE A 822 -16.74 22.53 18.33
N GLY A 823 -17.30 22.58 17.12
CA GLY A 823 -17.83 21.40 16.44
C GLY A 823 -16.74 20.37 16.16
N SER A 824 -15.58 20.83 15.68
CA SER A 824 -14.41 19.97 15.44
C SER A 824 -13.88 19.36 16.73
N ALA A 825 -13.79 20.15 17.81
CA ALA A 825 -13.38 19.64 19.12
C ALA A 825 -14.39 18.58 19.63
N CYS A 826 -15.69 18.85 19.56
CA CYS A 826 -16.69 17.88 20.01
C CYS A 826 -16.71 16.60 19.15
N LEU A 827 -16.46 16.70 17.85
CA LEU A 827 -16.27 15.53 16.99
C LEU A 827 -15.07 14.69 17.48
N ASP A 828 -13.91 15.32 17.67
CA ASP A 828 -12.72 14.66 18.21
C ASP A 828 -13.00 14.02 19.59
N TYR A 829 -13.73 14.71 20.46
CA TYR A 829 -14.14 14.17 21.76
C TYR A 829 -14.98 12.90 21.60
N SER A 830 -15.94 12.89 20.65
CA SER A 830 -16.81 11.73 20.40
C SER A 830 -16.07 10.52 19.85
N GLU A 831 -14.98 10.77 19.12
CA GLU A 831 -14.11 9.73 18.53
C GLU A 831 -13.00 9.27 19.49
N GLY A 832 -12.87 9.89 20.66
CA GLY A 832 -11.76 9.64 21.59
C GLY A 832 -10.42 10.21 21.12
N ASN A 833 -10.43 11.20 20.22
CA ASN A 833 -9.28 11.96 19.77
C ASN A 833 -8.93 13.08 20.75
N TRP A 834 -8.39 12.71 21.92
CA TRP A 834 -8.11 13.66 23.01
C TRP A 834 -7.13 14.75 22.61
N VAL A 835 -6.11 14.42 21.80
CA VAL A 835 -5.16 15.40 21.29
C VAL A 835 -5.86 16.38 20.36
N GLY A 836 -6.70 15.89 19.44
CA GLY A 836 -7.48 16.75 18.56
C GLY A 836 -8.45 17.66 19.30
N PHE A 837 -9.13 17.13 20.32
CA PHE A 837 -9.98 17.93 21.19
C PHE A 837 -9.22 19.10 21.82
N GLY A 838 -8.07 18.83 22.45
CA GLY A 838 -7.22 19.87 23.02
C GLY A 838 -6.69 20.88 22.00
N TYR A 839 -6.23 20.39 20.85
CA TYR A 839 -5.71 21.22 19.76
C TYR A 839 -6.78 22.16 19.19
N ASN A 840 -7.99 21.64 18.92
CA ASN A 840 -9.09 22.42 18.38
C ASN A 840 -9.66 23.41 19.42
N LEU A 841 -9.62 23.10 20.71
CA LEU A 841 -9.91 24.09 21.75
C LEU A 841 -8.84 25.19 21.78
N ALA A 842 -7.56 24.86 21.65
CA ALA A 842 -6.48 25.84 21.66
C ALA A 842 -6.52 26.78 20.44
N LYS A 843 -7.06 26.34 19.29
CA LYS A 843 -7.32 27.23 18.14
C LYS A 843 -8.16 28.45 18.50
N LEU A 844 -9.07 28.31 19.46
CA LEU A 844 -9.90 29.43 19.92
C LEU A 844 -9.07 30.57 20.52
N VAL A 845 -7.82 30.33 20.94
CA VAL A 845 -6.89 31.41 21.32
C VAL A 845 -6.70 32.37 20.14
N LYS A 846 -6.41 31.85 18.95
CA LYS A 846 -6.24 32.67 17.74
C LYS A 846 -7.55 33.38 17.37
N THR A 847 -8.68 32.68 17.47
CA THR A 847 -10.00 33.19 17.08
C THR A 847 -10.54 34.26 18.04
N LEU A 848 -10.38 34.09 19.36
CA LEU A 848 -11.02 34.95 20.37
C LEU A 848 -10.08 35.94 21.08
N ILE A 849 -8.77 35.69 21.09
CA ILE A 849 -7.77 36.55 21.74
C ILE A 849 -6.95 37.34 20.70
N GLY A 850 -6.78 36.79 19.49
CA GLY A 850 -6.11 37.46 18.36
C GLY A 850 -4.57 37.48 18.44
N ASP A 851 -3.93 38.22 17.53
CA ASP A 851 -2.46 38.24 17.35
C ASP A 851 -1.64 38.75 18.56
N ALA A 852 -2.29 39.33 19.57
CA ALA A 852 -1.59 39.73 20.80
C ALA A 852 -1.00 38.53 21.57
N ALA A 853 -1.65 37.35 21.46
CA ALA A 853 -1.16 36.10 22.06
C ALA A 853 -0.05 35.45 21.21
N SER A 854 -0.07 35.58 19.88
CA SER A 854 0.99 35.06 19.01
C SER A 854 2.31 35.85 19.18
N VAL A 855 2.24 37.15 19.48
CA VAL A 855 3.42 37.98 19.79
C VAL A 855 4.07 37.65 21.14
N ALA A 856 3.32 37.08 22.10
CA ALA A 856 3.90 36.59 23.36
C ALA A 856 4.76 35.33 23.12
N LEU A 857 4.24 34.41 22.29
CA LEU A 857 4.85 33.12 21.96
C LEU A 857 6.13 33.21 21.10
N GLU A 858 6.33 34.29 20.34
CA GLU A 858 7.55 34.51 19.55
C GLU A 858 8.75 35.03 20.39
N ARG A 859 8.61 35.20 21.70
CA ARG A 859 9.75 35.57 22.55
C ARG A 859 10.68 34.36 22.70
N PRO A 860 11.96 34.44 22.26
CA PRO A 860 12.87 33.31 22.37
C PRO A 860 13.03 32.90 23.84
N ALA A 861 12.87 31.60 24.09
CA ALA A 861 13.14 31.00 25.39
C ALA A 861 14.50 31.48 25.90
N ILE A 862 14.49 32.24 27.00
CA ILE A 862 15.71 32.58 27.72
C ILE A 862 16.27 31.26 28.23
N THR A 863 17.30 30.75 27.58
CA THR A 863 18.05 29.57 28.04
C THR A 863 18.54 29.84 29.45
N ALA A 864 17.86 29.27 30.45
CA ALA A 864 18.37 29.17 31.80
C ALA A 864 19.45 28.07 31.82
N ALA A 865 20.64 28.43 32.30
CA ALA A 865 21.83 27.60 32.37
C ALA A 865 21.73 26.45 33.38
#